data_AF-A0A2I1I1G7-F1
#
_entry.id   AF-A0A2I1I1G7-F1
#
_cell.length_a   1.000
_cell.length_b   1.000
_cell.length_c   1.000
_cell.angle_alpha   90.00
_cell.angle_beta   90.00
_cell.angle_gamma   90.00
#
_symmetry.space_group_name_H-M   'P 1'
#
loop_
_entity.id
_entity.type
_entity.pdbx_description
1 polymer ?
#
loop_
_entity_poly.entity_id
_entity_poly.type
_entity_poly.pdbx_seq_one_letter_code
_entity_poly.pdbx_strand_id
1 'polypeptide(L)'
;MKCGTRSLAVLGALALSAMGLVPAAWAADVGQSGEASPGLVDTPIPDIQAVGEGDDSAMVGATVTTLGVVTAAYPAAESGLGATLDGYTIQTPGSGGAWEPGRTRSDGLFIYAGKKGEIPAPGTCVRVTGTVGEFPATSAKDNPQSLTQLAATSVSMVEGCQAPTPIPAPRVPTPDEAEALESMLLAPQGTWTITDNYQANQYGTLTLTPGESPLRSATDVVAPGQAARDYEAANAARAIALDDGTNTNLQKGTATEVAYAYLANGSPARVGYHVAFTKPVVLEPRHGSFVFQPTSMVAGHPDRSPVTITGERPSAPTVGGDTRVATFNVLNYFSDLGVDEVGCAGYPDRTGAFVTAKKCKVRGAFSREAFANQEAKIVSAINALGADVVALEEIENPVAVGVGTDRDASLARLVDALNKDAGAGTWAYVPSPVAVPEAEDVIRVAFIYKPATVAPVGPSLIHDDPAFTGLARQPLAQEFARVSAERAAPAYFVVIANHFKSKGSVPEGAPTGNVDSGDGQGNANAIRVAQASALASFAARFAAKPTLLVGDFNSYSQEDPIKALEAAGWERVSGAGEASYVYAGRSGSLDHVFANAAAKPLLAGVTSWAVNAQESIAFEYSRAGMNAHLSVEADNPYRSSDHNPELIGLTLLGGDAPAPTPSAEPSAAPSAAPSPSAEPSAAPSASAAPVPSRAATASSRKAPARAATVSGLARTGADAGPAIGIGILLAAAGGGLILLSRRLRRRG
;
A
#
# COMPACT_ATOMS: atom_id res chain seq x y z
N MET A 1 -30.78 -72.67 11.02
CA MET A 1 -30.20 -72.83 9.67
C MET A 1 -28.89 -72.07 9.64
N LYS A 2 -27.79 -72.84 9.50
CA LYS A 2 -26.35 -72.53 9.27
C LYS A 2 -25.73 -71.25 9.88
N CYS A 3 -24.69 -71.26 10.72
CA CYS A 3 -23.99 -72.29 11.51
C CYS A 3 -22.88 -71.61 12.33
N GLY A 4 -22.87 -71.81 13.66
CA GLY A 4 -21.65 -72.08 14.47
C GLY A 4 -20.64 -70.95 14.78
N THR A 5 -19.81 -71.00 15.83
CA THR A 5 -19.58 -71.96 16.92
C THR A 5 -18.71 -71.28 17.99
N ARG A 6 -18.73 -71.82 19.21
CA ARG A 6 -18.00 -71.40 20.43
C ARG A 6 -16.50 -71.73 20.42
N SER A 7 -15.83 -71.24 21.49
CA SER A 7 -14.69 -71.86 22.24
C SER A 7 -13.28 -71.46 21.77
N LEU A 8 -12.19 -71.48 22.56
CA LEU A 8 -11.86 -71.44 24.00
C LEU A 8 -10.31 -71.59 24.05
N ALA A 9 -9.61 -70.85 24.93
CA ALA A 9 -8.28 -71.13 25.50
C ALA A 9 -7.01 -71.19 24.61
N VAL A 10 -5.90 -70.65 25.13
CA VAL A 10 -4.70 -71.40 25.58
C VAL A 10 -3.68 -70.45 26.23
N LEU A 11 -3.19 -70.89 27.41
CA LEU A 11 -2.07 -70.36 28.19
C LEU A 11 -0.73 -70.52 27.45
N GLY A 12 0.21 -69.60 27.70
CA GLY A 12 1.64 -69.81 27.50
C GLY A 12 2.44 -69.01 28.51
N ALA A 13 2.85 -69.64 29.60
CA ALA A 13 3.78 -69.11 30.58
C ALA A 13 5.22 -69.47 30.19
N LEU A 14 6.15 -68.51 30.33
CA LEU A 14 7.57 -68.82 30.56
C LEU A 14 8.19 -67.69 31.38
N ALA A 15 8.61 -68.05 32.59
CA ALA A 15 9.39 -67.24 33.50
C ALA A 15 10.89 -67.44 33.22
N LEU A 16 11.69 -66.37 33.31
CA LEU A 16 13.05 -66.47 33.84
C LEU A 16 13.51 -65.12 34.41
N SER A 17 14.01 -65.19 35.63
CA SER A 17 14.51 -64.12 36.49
C SER A 17 15.85 -63.54 36.03
N ALA A 18 16.08 -62.26 36.31
CA ALA A 18 17.40 -61.75 36.67
C ALA A 18 17.27 -60.51 37.58
N MET A 19 17.73 -60.66 38.83
CA MET A 19 17.91 -59.62 39.84
C MET A 19 19.19 -58.80 39.58
N GLY A 20 19.25 -57.59 40.12
CA GLY A 20 20.50 -56.85 40.36
C GLY A 20 20.30 -55.33 40.36
N LEU A 21 19.82 -54.74 41.46
CA LEU A 21 20.61 -54.08 42.51
C LEU A 21 20.98 -52.61 42.18
N VAL A 22 20.23 -51.72 42.82
CA VAL A 22 20.57 -50.32 43.13
C VAL A 22 21.71 -50.31 44.16
N PRO A 23 22.58 -49.28 44.14
CA PRO A 23 22.96 -48.68 45.42
C PRO A 23 22.86 -47.15 45.41
N ALA A 24 22.25 -46.64 46.48
CA ALA A 24 22.33 -45.27 46.93
C ALA A 24 23.39 -45.16 48.05
N ALA A 25 24.12 -44.05 48.01
CA ALA A 25 24.81 -43.34 49.08
C ALA A 25 26.04 -43.98 49.77
N TRP A 26 27.17 -43.27 49.65
CA TRP A 26 27.91 -42.81 50.83
C TRP A 26 28.51 -41.42 50.60
N ALA A 27 28.43 -40.63 51.67
CA ALA A 27 29.07 -39.33 51.82
C ALA A 27 30.57 -39.50 52.08
N ALA A 28 31.38 -38.62 51.50
CA ALA A 28 32.71 -38.29 51.99
C ALA A 28 32.91 -36.79 51.82
N ASP A 29 33.08 -36.12 52.95
CA ASP A 29 33.47 -34.73 53.09
C ASP A 29 35.02 -34.69 53.00
N VAL A 30 35.56 -33.98 52.01
CA VAL A 30 37.00 -33.63 51.94
C VAL A 30 37.08 -32.21 51.36
N GLY A 31 37.50 -31.27 52.20
CA GLY A 31 37.85 -29.91 51.79
C GLY A 31 39.25 -29.81 51.18
N GLN A 32 39.50 -28.66 50.54
CA GLN A 32 40.68 -28.25 49.74
C GLN A 32 40.69 -28.89 48.34
N SER A 33 40.82 -28.17 47.23
CA SER A 33 41.35 -26.84 46.95
C SER A 33 40.73 -26.36 45.64
N GLY A 34 40.58 -25.04 45.46
CA GLY A 34 40.10 -24.46 44.20
C GLY A 34 41.04 -24.82 43.04
N GLU A 35 40.63 -25.76 42.21
CA GLU A 35 41.12 -25.88 40.84
C GLU A 35 40.21 -25.05 39.95
N ALA A 36 40.82 -24.09 39.25
CA ALA A 36 40.18 -23.31 38.21
C ALA A 36 39.59 -24.26 37.17
N SER A 37 38.28 -24.13 36.89
CA SER A 37 37.69 -24.72 35.69
C SER A 37 38.53 -24.32 34.47
N PRO A 38 38.73 -25.21 33.48
CA PRO A 38 39.34 -24.85 32.21
C PRO A 38 38.63 -23.61 31.70
N GLY A 39 39.37 -22.52 31.46
CA GLY A 39 38.79 -21.24 31.07
C GLY A 39 37.85 -21.46 29.89
N LEU A 40 36.57 -21.16 30.06
CA LEU A 40 35.62 -21.06 28.96
C LEU A 40 36.18 -20.01 28.00
N VAL A 41 36.68 -20.47 26.85
CA VAL A 41 37.13 -19.58 25.78
C VAL A 41 35.86 -19.02 25.15
N ASP A 42 35.68 -17.70 25.27
CA ASP A 42 34.56 -17.00 24.64
C ASP A 42 34.68 -17.18 23.10
N THR A 43 33.62 -17.67 22.47
CA THR A 43 33.49 -17.74 21.00
C THR A 43 33.22 -16.32 20.48
N PRO A 44 34.07 -15.78 19.59
CA PRO A 44 33.83 -14.47 18.99
C PRO A 44 32.49 -14.42 18.24
N ILE A 45 31.75 -13.31 18.36
CA ILE A 45 30.48 -13.13 17.62
C ILE A 45 30.67 -13.32 16.10
N PRO A 46 31.75 -12.81 15.46
CA PRO A 46 31.99 -13.05 14.04
C PRO A 46 32.13 -14.52 13.65
N ASP A 47 32.56 -15.39 14.56
CA ASP A 47 32.63 -16.83 14.28
C ASP A 47 31.26 -17.49 14.38
N ILE A 48 30.38 -17.00 15.25
CA ILE A 48 28.96 -17.42 15.30
C ILE A 48 28.25 -16.95 14.03
N GLN A 49 28.53 -15.73 13.57
CA GLN A 49 27.99 -15.13 12.35
C GLN A 49 28.68 -15.63 11.06
N ALA A 50 29.54 -16.65 11.15
CA ALA A 50 30.14 -17.24 9.95
C ALA A 50 29.10 -18.10 9.23
N VAL A 51 28.74 -17.70 8.01
CA VAL A 51 27.75 -18.41 7.19
C VAL A 51 28.16 -19.85 6.85
N GLY A 52 27.19 -20.74 6.86
CA GLY A 52 27.25 -22.15 6.51
C GLY A 52 26.51 -22.45 5.21
N GLU A 53 25.30 -23.01 5.32
CA GLU A 53 24.40 -23.25 4.18
C GLU A 53 23.48 -22.04 3.98
N GLY A 54 23.59 -21.35 2.85
CA GLY A 54 22.86 -20.11 2.63
C GLY A 54 23.41 -18.98 3.50
N ASP A 55 22.52 -18.27 4.18
CA ASP A 55 22.81 -17.24 5.19
C ASP A 55 22.80 -17.79 6.63
N ASP A 56 22.45 -19.06 6.84
CA ASP A 56 22.47 -19.67 8.18
C ASP A 56 23.88 -19.68 8.79
N SER A 57 23.96 -19.55 10.11
CA SER A 57 25.19 -19.78 10.86
C SER A 57 25.73 -21.21 10.68
N ALA A 58 27.04 -21.36 10.44
CA ALA A 58 27.73 -22.65 10.45
C ALA A 58 27.73 -23.33 11.85
N MET A 59 27.30 -22.62 12.89
CA MET A 59 27.25 -23.08 14.28
C MET A 59 25.84 -23.44 14.74
N VAL A 60 24.82 -23.49 13.87
CA VAL A 60 23.45 -23.88 14.25
C VAL A 60 23.43 -25.18 15.07
N GLY A 61 22.77 -25.12 16.23
CA GLY A 61 22.67 -26.22 17.20
C GLY A 61 23.85 -26.35 18.18
N ALA A 62 24.96 -25.64 17.96
CA ALA A 62 26.06 -25.58 18.90
C ALA A 62 25.68 -24.77 20.15
N THR A 63 26.21 -25.18 21.31
CA THR A 63 26.15 -24.37 22.53
C THR A 63 27.46 -23.62 22.67
N VAL A 64 27.40 -22.30 22.71
CA VAL A 64 28.56 -21.40 22.76
C VAL A 64 28.44 -20.44 23.94
N THR A 65 29.57 -19.90 24.38
CA THR A 65 29.62 -18.76 25.29
C THR A 65 30.28 -17.61 24.58
N THR A 66 29.68 -16.42 24.59
CA THR A 66 30.20 -15.25 23.87
C THR A 66 30.11 -13.99 24.73
N LEU A 67 30.95 -13.01 24.41
CA LEU A 67 31.07 -11.72 25.10
C LEU A 67 30.61 -10.59 24.17
N GLY A 68 29.72 -9.73 24.64
CA GLY A 68 29.26 -8.57 23.88
C GLY A 68 28.66 -7.46 24.74
N VAL A 69 28.56 -6.27 24.17
CA VAL A 69 27.89 -5.12 24.76
C VAL A 69 26.47 -5.05 24.22
N VAL A 70 25.46 -4.93 25.09
CA VAL A 70 24.06 -4.80 24.69
C VAL A 70 23.86 -3.49 23.92
N THR A 71 23.38 -3.57 22.68
CA THR A 71 23.13 -2.41 21.80
C THR A 71 21.64 -2.10 21.65
N ALA A 72 20.77 -3.08 21.83
CA ALA A 72 19.31 -2.91 21.82
C ALA A 72 18.64 -3.89 22.78
N ALA A 73 17.48 -3.55 23.34
CA ALA A 73 16.75 -4.40 24.28
C ALA A 73 15.23 -4.28 24.13
N TYR A 74 14.53 -5.42 24.19
CA TYR A 74 13.08 -5.52 23.99
C TYR A 74 12.45 -6.37 25.11
N PRO A 75 12.36 -5.84 26.33
CA PRO A 75 11.86 -6.59 27.47
C PRO A 75 10.35 -6.85 27.39
N ALA A 76 9.95 -8.10 27.64
CA ALA A 76 8.56 -8.52 27.62
C ALA A 76 7.65 -7.74 28.60
N ALA A 77 8.23 -7.17 29.66
CA ALA A 77 7.53 -6.44 30.72
C ALA A 77 7.13 -5.00 30.33
N GLU A 78 7.74 -4.39 29.31
CA GLU A 78 7.43 -3.00 28.90
C GLU A 78 6.13 -2.88 28.10
N SER A 79 5.47 -4.00 27.88
CA SER A 79 4.62 -4.21 26.73
C SER A 79 3.25 -3.56 26.85
N GLY A 80 2.41 -3.90 27.83
CA GLY A 80 0.96 -3.79 27.60
C GLY A 80 0.47 -4.56 26.34
N LEU A 81 1.41 -5.22 25.63
CA LEU A 81 1.33 -5.89 24.35
C LEU A 81 1.64 -7.37 24.61
N GLY A 82 0.87 -8.28 24.03
CA GLY A 82 1.00 -9.72 24.33
C GLY A 82 2.32 -10.37 23.86
N ALA A 83 3.06 -9.69 22.97
CA ALA A 83 4.32 -10.17 22.38
C ALA A 83 5.30 -9.02 22.14
N THR A 84 6.56 -9.22 22.51
CA THR A 84 7.70 -8.37 22.10
C THR A 84 8.69 -9.20 21.29
N LEU A 85 9.86 -8.67 20.96
CA LEU A 85 10.95 -9.49 20.42
C LEU A 85 11.52 -10.47 21.47
N ASP A 86 11.21 -10.27 22.77
CA ASP A 86 11.56 -11.15 23.89
C ASP A 86 13.08 -11.41 23.98
N GLY A 87 13.89 -10.39 23.70
CA GLY A 87 15.35 -10.51 23.61
C GLY A 87 16.07 -9.17 23.56
N TYR A 88 17.36 -9.23 23.25
CA TYR A 88 18.25 -8.08 23.16
C TYR A 88 19.37 -8.36 22.17
N THR A 89 19.97 -7.33 21.62
CA THR A 89 21.10 -7.45 20.70
C THR A 89 22.40 -7.17 21.44
N ILE A 90 23.43 -7.98 21.21
CA ILE A 90 24.80 -7.70 21.68
C ILE A 90 25.72 -7.48 20.48
N GLN A 91 26.78 -6.68 20.67
CA GLN A 91 27.81 -6.47 19.67
C GLN A 91 29.21 -6.57 20.30
N THR A 92 30.18 -7.07 19.53
CA THR A 92 31.57 -7.25 19.97
C THR A 92 32.12 -5.95 20.59
N PRO A 93 32.75 -5.99 21.77
CA PRO A 93 33.28 -4.79 22.42
C PRO A 93 34.21 -3.99 21.52
N GLY A 94 33.99 -2.67 21.42
CA GLY A 94 34.81 -1.75 20.63
C GLY A 94 34.68 -1.86 19.12
N SER A 95 33.79 -2.70 18.59
CA SER A 95 33.58 -2.86 17.14
C SER A 95 32.70 -1.76 16.53
N GLY A 96 32.54 -1.80 15.21
CA GLY A 96 31.79 -0.82 14.43
C GLY A 96 32.65 0.36 13.96
N GLY A 97 32.05 1.55 13.82
CA GLY A 97 32.73 2.72 13.28
C GLY A 97 32.70 2.78 11.76
N ALA A 98 33.85 2.94 11.10
CA ALA A 98 33.88 3.03 9.64
C ALA A 98 33.54 1.67 9.00
N TRP A 99 32.68 1.65 7.98
CA TRP A 99 32.39 0.43 7.22
C TRP A 99 33.64 -0.04 6.48
N GLU A 100 33.97 -1.32 6.62
CA GLU A 100 35.08 -1.97 5.93
C GLU A 100 34.56 -2.73 4.70
N PRO A 101 34.87 -2.29 3.48
CA PRO A 101 34.43 -2.98 2.27
C PRO A 101 34.93 -4.44 2.22
N GLY A 102 34.04 -5.36 1.85
CA GLY A 102 34.36 -6.79 1.77
C GLY A 102 34.29 -7.55 3.09
N ARG A 103 33.83 -6.90 4.17
CA ARG A 103 33.44 -7.59 5.40
C ARG A 103 32.31 -8.59 5.11
N THR A 104 32.43 -9.81 5.64
CA THR A 104 31.51 -10.92 5.38
C THR A 104 30.87 -11.51 6.63
N ARG A 105 31.17 -10.97 7.81
CA ARG A 105 30.72 -11.50 9.11
C ARG A 105 30.31 -10.37 10.02
N SER A 106 29.15 -10.48 10.65
CA SER A 106 28.69 -9.47 11.59
C SER A 106 29.45 -9.52 12.93
N ASP A 107 29.61 -8.37 13.60
CA ASP A 107 30.02 -8.30 15.01
C ASP A 107 28.83 -8.30 15.98
N GLY A 108 27.60 -8.27 15.47
CA GLY A 108 26.35 -8.25 16.22
C GLY A 108 25.68 -9.62 16.30
N LEU A 109 24.91 -9.86 17.35
CA LEU A 109 24.15 -11.10 17.55
C LEU A 109 22.87 -10.83 18.35
N PHE A 110 21.74 -11.34 17.89
CA PHE A 110 20.51 -11.31 18.66
C PHE A 110 20.50 -12.40 19.73
N ILE A 111 20.16 -12.03 20.96
CA ILE A 111 20.04 -12.93 22.10
C ILE A 111 18.57 -13.11 22.42
N TYR A 112 18.05 -14.30 22.16
CA TYR A 112 16.69 -14.67 22.53
C TYR A 112 16.65 -15.11 23.99
N ALA A 113 16.05 -14.29 24.84
CA ALA A 113 15.92 -14.52 26.28
C ALA A 113 14.58 -15.19 26.63
N GLY A 114 13.57 -15.02 25.77
CA GLY A 114 12.19 -15.42 26.03
C GLY A 114 11.55 -14.62 27.17
N LYS A 115 10.26 -14.86 27.40
CA LYS A 115 9.41 -14.04 28.31
C LYS A 115 9.86 -13.96 29.78
N LYS A 116 10.71 -14.88 30.23
CA LYS A 116 11.21 -14.95 31.62
C LYS A 116 12.72 -14.80 31.70
N GLY A 117 13.40 -14.61 30.57
CA GLY A 117 14.84 -14.42 30.55
C GLY A 117 15.22 -13.05 31.09
N GLU A 118 16.45 -12.96 31.59
CA GLU A 118 17.04 -11.69 31.97
C GLU A 118 17.42 -10.90 30.72
N ILE A 119 16.98 -9.64 30.67
CA ILE A 119 17.23 -8.72 29.56
C ILE A 119 18.01 -7.53 30.14
N PRO A 120 19.34 -7.49 29.95
CA PRO A 120 20.17 -6.40 30.46
C PRO A 120 19.89 -5.10 29.70
N ALA A 121 20.19 -3.96 30.34
CA ALA A 121 20.02 -2.65 29.71
C ALA A 121 21.06 -2.41 28.61
N PRO A 122 20.74 -1.63 27.56
CA PRO A 122 21.73 -1.17 26.58
C PRO A 122 22.95 -0.51 27.25
N GLY A 123 24.14 -0.78 26.70
CA GLY A 123 25.44 -0.38 27.25
C GLY A 123 26.04 -1.38 28.26
N THR A 124 25.27 -2.35 28.75
CA THR A 124 25.78 -3.39 29.66
C THR A 124 26.65 -4.37 28.87
N CYS A 125 27.83 -4.71 29.39
CA CYS A 125 28.62 -5.82 28.84
C CYS A 125 28.24 -7.14 29.51
N VAL A 126 28.01 -8.15 28.68
CA VAL A 126 27.53 -9.45 29.12
C VAL A 126 28.29 -10.58 28.48
N ARG A 127 28.50 -11.63 29.26
CA ARG A 127 28.88 -12.96 28.79
C ARG A 127 27.63 -13.83 28.80
N VAL A 128 27.26 -14.36 27.63
CA VAL A 128 26.04 -15.12 27.40
C VAL A 128 26.41 -16.54 26.96
N THR A 129 25.82 -17.55 27.59
CA THR A 129 25.87 -18.94 27.11
C THR A 129 24.52 -19.35 26.57
N GLY A 130 24.48 -19.94 25.38
CA GLY A 130 23.22 -20.38 24.77
C GLY A 130 23.44 -21.27 23.55
N THR A 131 22.34 -21.67 22.92
CA THR A 131 22.35 -22.48 21.70
C THR A 131 22.12 -21.59 20.48
N VAL A 132 22.99 -21.70 19.46
CA VAL A 132 22.87 -20.97 18.20
C VAL A 132 21.72 -21.54 17.37
N GLY A 133 20.94 -20.68 16.72
CA GLY A 133 19.92 -21.08 15.76
C GLY A 133 19.41 -19.92 14.92
N GLU A 134 18.52 -20.25 13.98
CA GLU A 134 17.94 -19.31 13.01
C GLU A 134 16.49 -18.96 13.34
N PHE A 135 16.08 -17.71 13.08
CA PHE A 135 14.69 -17.30 13.23
C PHE A 135 14.13 -16.47 12.06
N PRO A 136 13.02 -16.92 11.43
CA PRO A 136 12.44 -18.25 11.58
C PRO A 136 13.41 -19.31 11.05
N ALA A 137 13.26 -20.56 11.50
CA ALA A 137 14.11 -21.65 11.01
C ALA A 137 13.99 -21.75 9.47
N THR A 138 15.12 -21.75 8.78
CA THR A 138 15.19 -21.91 7.34
C THR A 138 15.02 -23.38 6.94
N SER A 139 14.64 -23.59 5.70
CA SER A 139 14.76 -24.89 5.05
C SER A 139 15.08 -24.64 3.59
N ALA A 140 15.82 -25.56 2.96
CA ALA A 140 16.30 -25.46 1.58
C ALA A 140 15.21 -25.23 0.50
N LYS A 141 13.92 -25.14 0.85
CA LYS A 141 12.80 -25.01 -0.09
C LYS A 141 11.96 -23.74 0.04
N ASP A 142 11.93 -23.06 1.19
CA ASP A 142 10.81 -22.15 1.49
C ASP A 142 11.17 -20.80 2.16
N ASN A 143 12.40 -20.57 2.64
CA ASN A 143 12.73 -19.29 3.30
C ASN A 143 14.21 -18.93 3.18
N PRO A 144 14.59 -17.91 2.37
CA PRO A 144 16.00 -17.57 2.11
C PRO A 144 16.58 -16.52 3.06
N GLN A 145 15.83 -16.08 4.09
CA GLN A 145 16.30 -15.11 5.08
C GLN A 145 15.90 -15.48 6.50
N SER A 146 16.87 -15.53 7.41
CA SER A 146 16.68 -15.70 8.85
C SER A 146 17.59 -14.79 9.66
N LEU A 147 17.25 -14.63 10.93
CA LEU A 147 18.10 -13.98 11.93
C LEU A 147 18.93 -15.03 12.67
N THR A 148 20.25 -14.88 12.63
CA THR A 148 21.13 -15.64 13.53
C THR A 148 20.89 -15.19 14.97
N GLN A 149 20.52 -16.12 15.84
CA GLN A 149 20.24 -15.84 17.24
C GLN A 149 20.86 -16.86 18.21
N LEU A 150 21.11 -16.41 19.43
CA LEU A 150 21.52 -17.25 20.55
C LEU A 150 20.37 -17.40 21.55
N ALA A 151 19.83 -18.60 21.68
CA ALA A 151 18.85 -18.93 22.72
C ALA A 151 19.56 -19.01 24.08
N ALA A 152 19.46 -17.94 24.87
CA ALA A 152 20.23 -17.79 26.10
C ALA A 152 19.80 -18.78 27.19
N THR A 153 20.79 -19.38 27.85
CA THR A 153 20.63 -20.28 29.01
C THR A 153 21.25 -19.72 30.28
N SER A 154 22.28 -18.88 30.15
CA SER A 154 22.85 -18.09 31.24
C SER A 154 23.37 -16.75 30.71
N VAL A 155 23.34 -15.75 31.57
CA VAL A 155 23.92 -14.43 31.34
C VAL A 155 24.66 -13.99 32.59
N SER A 156 25.79 -13.33 32.42
CA SER A 156 26.55 -12.71 33.50
C SER A 156 27.12 -11.37 33.04
N MET A 157 27.14 -10.39 33.93
CA MET A 157 27.72 -9.08 33.63
C MET A 157 29.25 -9.12 33.69
N VAL A 158 29.89 -8.39 32.78
CA VAL A 158 31.35 -8.26 32.70
C VAL A 158 31.71 -6.77 32.72
N GLU A 159 32.77 -6.41 33.43
CA GLU A 159 33.25 -5.02 33.49
C GLU A 159 34.31 -4.73 32.41
N GLY A 160 34.47 -3.45 32.06
CA GLY A 160 35.61 -2.96 31.27
C GLY A 160 35.50 -3.10 29.75
N CYS A 161 34.36 -3.52 29.20
CA CYS A 161 34.17 -3.58 27.75
C CYS A 161 34.06 -2.17 27.13
N GLN A 162 34.72 -1.96 26.00
CA GLN A 162 34.55 -0.75 25.21
C GLN A 162 33.19 -0.77 24.49
N ALA A 163 32.48 0.35 24.50
CA ALA A 163 31.22 0.50 23.79
C ALA A 163 31.41 0.37 22.26
N PRO A 164 30.51 -0.33 21.53
CA PRO A 164 30.48 -0.33 20.08
C PRO A 164 30.21 1.07 19.53
N THR A 165 30.75 1.37 18.35
CA THR A 165 30.48 2.62 17.62
C THR A 165 29.50 2.34 16.48
N PRO A 166 28.38 3.07 16.35
CA PRO A 166 27.45 2.88 15.24
C PRO A 166 28.13 3.06 13.88
N ILE A 167 27.78 2.21 12.90
CA ILE A 167 28.29 2.31 11.52
C ILE A 167 27.45 3.33 10.73
N PRO A 168 28.06 4.34 10.07
CA PRO A 168 27.35 5.25 9.17
C PRO A 168 26.60 4.52 8.05
N ALA A 169 25.31 4.81 7.89
CA ALA A 169 24.46 4.23 6.84
C ALA A 169 23.80 5.33 5.98
N PRO A 170 24.49 5.89 4.98
CA PRO A 170 23.92 6.94 4.11
C PRO A 170 22.97 6.41 3.03
N ARG A 171 22.81 5.09 2.93
CA ARG A 171 21.94 4.39 1.97
C ARG A 171 21.41 3.10 2.60
N VAL A 172 20.47 2.47 1.92
CA VAL A 172 20.08 1.08 2.24
C VAL A 172 21.28 0.16 1.95
N PRO A 173 21.72 -0.67 2.92
CA PRO A 173 22.75 -1.67 2.68
C PRO A 173 22.34 -2.62 1.55
N THR A 174 23.29 -3.02 0.69
CA THR A 174 23.00 -4.07 -0.30
C THR A 174 22.75 -5.41 0.42
N PRO A 175 22.13 -6.41 -0.22
CA PRO A 175 21.93 -7.72 0.41
C PRO A 175 23.22 -8.33 0.99
N ASP A 176 24.33 -8.27 0.26
CA ASP A 176 25.64 -8.77 0.71
C ASP A 176 26.19 -7.98 1.92
N GLU A 177 25.96 -6.66 1.96
CA GLU A 177 26.35 -5.82 3.10
C GLU A 177 25.45 -6.04 4.31
N ALA A 178 24.15 -6.27 4.09
CA ALA A 178 23.15 -6.39 5.14
C ALA A 178 23.40 -7.61 6.03
N GLU A 179 23.82 -8.73 5.44
CA GLU A 179 24.21 -9.93 6.17
C GLU A 179 25.45 -9.67 7.06
N ALA A 180 26.47 -9.05 6.50
CA ALA A 180 27.66 -8.66 7.26
C ALA A 180 27.42 -7.56 8.31
N LEU A 181 26.22 -6.98 8.34
CA LEU A 181 25.74 -5.98 9.29
C LEU A 181 24.62 -6.51 10.20
N GLU A 182 24.25 -7.79 10.11
CA GLU A 182 23.15 -8.37 10.87
C GLU A 182 23.32 -8.11 12.36
N SER A 183 22.29 -7.63 13.05
CA SER A 183 22.33 -7.28 14.47
C SER A 183 23.34 -6.17 14.84
N MET A 184 23.97 -5.48 13.90
CA MET A 184 24.89 -4.38 14.20
C MET A 184 24.18 -3.04 14.36
N LEU A 185 24.79 -2.18 15.18
CA LEU A 185 24.35 -0.81 15.39
C LEU A 185 24.71 0.08 14.19
N LEU A 186 23.71 0.68 13.56
CA LEU A 186 23.83 1.60 12.44
C LEU A 186 23.40 3.02 12.85
N ALA A 187 24.03 4.01 12.21
CA ALA A 187 23.61 5.41 12.25
C ALA A 187 23.21 5.85 10.84
N PRO A 188 21.91 5.76 10.48
CA PRO A 188 21.42 6.30 9.21
C PRO A 188 21.75 7.78 9.06
N GLN A 189 22.23 8.19 7.90
CA GLN A 189 22.68 9.55 7.62
C GLN A 189 21.91 10.18 6.46
N GLY A 190 21.90 11.52 6.43
CA GLY A 190 21.21 12.30 5.42
C GLY A 190 19.70 12.33 5.61
N THR A 191 19.00 12.88 4.61
CA THR A 191 17.55 12.90 4.57
C THR A 191 17.01 11.54 4.15
N TRP A 192 16.06 11.03 4.92
CA TRP A 192 15.24 9.89 4.55
C TRP A 192 13.81 10.37 4.32
N THR A 193 13.11 9.80 3.35
CA THR A 193 11.74 10.15 3.03
C THR A 193 10.83 8.95 3.24
N ILE A 194 9.66 9.17 3.86
CA ILE A 194 8.62 8.15 3.99
C ILE A 194 8.05 7.86 2.61
N THR A 195 8.18 6.61 2.16
CA THR A 195 7.60 6.15 0.90
C THR A 195 6.35 5.30 1.13
N ASP A 196 6.20 4.68 2.31
CA ASP A 196 5.00 3.93 2.72
C ASP A 196 4.69 4.13 4.21
N ASN A 197 3.40 4.18 4.54
CA ASN A 197 2.88 4.23 5.90
C ASN A 197 1.67 3.28 6.09
N TYR A 198 1.39 2.40 5.12
CA TYR A 198 0.20 1.55 5.13
C TYR A 198 0.21 0.55 6.31
N GLN A 199 1.39 0.03 6.67
CA GLN A 199 1.54 -0.91 7.78
C GLN A 199 1.70 -0.25 9.15
N ALA A 200 1.83 1.09 9.21
CA ALA A 200 2.10 1.80 10.46
C ALA A 200 1.02 1.60 11.52
N ASN A 201 -0.25 1.44 11.10
CA ASN A 201 -1.36 1.23 12.03
C ASN A 201 -1.59 -0.24 12.43
N GLN A 202 -0.93 -1.18 11.75
CA GLN A 202 -1.09 -2.61 11.98
C GLN A 202 0.14 -3.24 12.61
N TYR A 203 1.33 -2.91 12.14
CA TYR A 203 2.61 -3.45 12.61
C TYR A 203 3.60 -2.36 13.00
N GLY A 204 3.17 -1.09 13.08
CA GLY A 204 4.05 0.00 13.51
C GLY A 204 5.17 0.33 12.54
N THR A 205 5.16 -0.20 11.33
CA THR A 205 6.27 -0.07 10.36
C THR A 205 6.05 1.09 9.39
N LEU A 206 7.10 1.88 9.13
CA LEU A 206 7.20 2.82 8.01
C LEU A 206 8.19 2.28 6.98
N THR A 207 7.95 2.51 5.68
CA THR A 207 8.97 2.26 4.65
C THR A 207 9.64 3.57 4.28
N LEU A 208 10.97 3.59 4.32
CA LEU A 208 11.82 4.74 4.06
C LEU A 208 12.64 4.52 2.79
N THR A 209 12.99 5.63 2.14
CA THR A 209 13.97 5.65 1.06
C THR A 209 14.95 6.82 1.27
N PRO A 210 16.25 6.67 0.94
CA PRO A 210 17.18 7.78 1.06
C PRO A 210 16.91 8.85 0.00
N GLY A 211 17.09 10.11 0.40
CA GLY A 211 16.87 11.30 -0.42
C GLY A 211 15.57 12.05 -0.11
N GLU A 212 15.27 13.04 -0.94
CA GLU A 212 14.21 14.05 -0.74
C GLU A 212 12.84 13.67 -1.34
N SER A 213 12.68 12.46 -1.89
CA SER A 213 11.44 12.11 -2.60
C SER A 213 11.04 10.66 -2.39
N PRO A 214 9.73 10.37 -2.32
CA PRO A 214 9.23 8.99 -2.25
C PRO A 214 9.52 8.24 -3.54
N LEU A 215 9.50 6.91 -3.46
CA LEU A 215 9.61 6.03 -4.63
C LEU A 215 8.38 6.19 -5.53
N ARG A 216 8.61 6.09 -6.83
CA ARG A 216 7.58 6.27 -7.86
C ARG A 216 7.13 4.94 -8.45
N SER A 217 5.86 4.83 -8.83
CA SER A 217 5.34 3.70 -9.58
C SER A 217 6.05 3.58 -10.92
N ALA A 218 6.57 2.39 -11.26
CA ALA A 218 7.42 2.20 -12.43
C ALA A 218 6.73 2.63 -13.74
N THR A 219 5.51 2.15 -14.01
CA THR A 219 4.75 2.48 -15.23
C THR A 219 4.13 3.87 -15.23
N ASP A 220 4.40 4.69 -14.20
CA ASP A 220 4.12 6.12 -14.24
C ASP A 220 5.31 6.92 -14.79
N VAL A 221 6.51 6.36 -14.70
CA VAL A 221 7.78 7.01 -15.10
C VAL A 221 8.32 6.43 -16.41
N VAL A 222 8.32 5.10 -16.55
CA VAL A 222 8.90 4.39 -17.69
C VAL A 222 7.87 3.50 -18.38
N ALA A 223 8.12 3.15 -19.65
CA ALA A 223 7.22 2.28 -20.39
C ALA A 223 7.09 0.88 -19.75
N PRO A 224 5.93 0.21 -19.91
CA PRO A 224 5.75 -1.18 -19.53
C PRO A 224 6.81 -2.14 -20.09
N GLY A 225 6.98 -3.28 -19.42
CA GLY A 225 7.90 -4.33 -19.84
C GLY A 225 9.23 -4.27 -19.10
N GLN A 226 10.35 -4.43 -19.82
CA GLN A 226 11.65 -4.57 -19.16
C GLN A 226 12.09 -3.30 -18.42
N ALA A 227 11.83 -2.12 -18.98
CA ALA A 227 12.15 -0.85 -18.33
C ALA A 227 11.42 -0.71 -16.98
N ALA A 228 10.14 -1.09 -16.91
CA ALA A 228 9.38 -1.08 -15.65
C ALA A 228 9.94 -2.08 -14.63
N ARG A 229 10.37 -3.27 -15.06
CA ARG A 229 11.01 -4.27 -14.20
C ARG A 229 12.34 -3.77 -13.62
N ASP A 230 13.18 -3.16 -14.46
CA ASP A 230 14.46 -2.61 -14.03
C ASP A 230 14.27 -1.43 -13.07
N TYR A 231 13.28 -0.56 -13.34
CA TYR A 231 12.93 0.56 -12.47
C TYR A 231 12.43 0.07 -11.09
N GLU A 232 11.58 -0.95 -11.08
CA GLU A 232 11.06 -1.50 -9.82
C GLU A 232 12.14 -2.23 -9.02
N ALA A 233 13.07 -2.92 -9.69
CA ALA A 233 14.25 -3.48 -9.01
C ALA A 233 15.10 -2.39 -8.35
N ALA A 234 15.27 -1.23 -9.01
CA ALA A 234 15.97 -0.09 -8.43
C ALA A 234 15.20 0.57 -7.27
N ASN A 235 13.86 0.62 -7.34
CA ASN A 235 13.02 1.04 -6.21
C ASN A 235 13.22 0.12 -5.01
N ALA A 236 13.11 -1.20 -5.21
CA ALA A 236 13.21 -2.20 -4.15
C ALA A 236 14.58 -2.14 -3.45
N ALA A 237 15.67 -1.94 -4.19
CA ALA A 237 17.02 -1.80 -3.64
C ALA A 237 17.21 -0.53 -2.77
N ARG A 238 16.27 0.42 -2.81
CA ARG A 238 16.30 1.69 -2.07
C ARG A 238 15.23 1.80 -0.99
N ALA A 239 14.46 0.74 -0.75
CA ALA A 239 13.42 0.69 0.26
C ALA A 239 13.93 -0.05 1.50
N ILE A 240 13.70 0.51 2.69
CA ILE A 240 13.96 -0.17 3.95
C ILE A 240 12.87 0.18 4.97
N ALA A 241 12.43 -0.82 5.72
CA ALA A 241 11.46 -0.61 6.79
C ALA A 241 12.13 -0.03 8.04
N LEU A 242 11.45 0.89 8.73
CA LEU A 242 11.70 1.28 10.11
C LEU A 242 10.58 0.69 10.97
N ASP A 243 10.93 -0.20 11.89
CA ASP A 243 9.96 -0.93 12.70
C ASP A 243 9.64 -0.23 14.04
N ASP A 244 8.77 -0.83 14.86
CA ASP A 244 8.36 -0.28 16.16
C ASP A 244 8.95 -0.97 17.40
N GLY A 245 9.83 -1.95 17.20
CA GLY A 245 10.40 -2.73 18.31
C GLY A 245 9.58 -3.95 18.72
N THR A 246 8.53 -4.33 17.97
CA THR A 246 7.61 -5.42 18.33
C THR A 246 7.28 -6.37 17.18
N ASN A 247 6.66 -7.51 17.50
CA ASN A 247 6.03 -8.40 16.52
C ASN A 247 4.50 -8.39 16.64
N THR A 248 3.93 -7.30 17.17
CA THR A 248 2.52 -7.26 17.57
C THR A 248 1.64 -6.65 16.48
N ASN A 249 0.50 -7.29 16.21
CA ASN A 249 -0.57 -6.65 15.45
C ASN A 249 -1.31 -5.65 16.36
N LEU A 250 -1.09 -4.35 16.12
CA LEU A 250 -1.60 -3.23 16.92
C LEU A 250 -3.12 -3.00 16.80
N GLN A 251 -3.81 -3.79 15.98
CA GLN A 251 -5.27 -3.74 15.81
C GLN A 251 -6.00 -4.86 16.57
N LYS A 252 -5.31 -5.57 17.47
CA LYS A 252 -5.88 -6.75 18.17
C LYS A 252 -5.59 -6.79 19.67
N GLY A 253 -6.58 -7.21 20.44
CA GLY A 253 -6.43 -7.51 21.86
C GLY A 253 -5.96 -6.28 22.66
N THR A 254 -5.06 -6.47 23.62
CA THR A 254 -4.55 -5.37 24.45
C THR A 254 -3.71 -4.35 23.65
N ALA A 255 -3.27 -4.71 22.44
CA ALA A 255 -2.49 -3.83 21.58
C ALA A 255 -3.29 -2.67 21.01
N THR A 256 -4.62 -2.75 21.00
CA THR A 256 -5.46 -1.61 20.62
C THR A 256 -5.40 -0.47 21.64
N GLU A 257 -4.86 -0.72 22.84
CA GLU A 257 -4.82 0.23 23.95
C GLU A 257 -3.46 0.90 24.14
N VAL A 258 -2.51 0.70 23.20
CA VAL A 258 -1.21 1.39 23.22
C VAL A 258 -1.15 2.44 22.11
N ALA A 259 -0.39 3.51 22.34
CA ALA A 259 -0.14 4.52 21.33
C ALA A 259 0.70 3.96 20.17
N TYR A 260 0.42 4.39 18.95
CA TYR A 260 1.28 4.11 17.81
C TYR A 260 2.62 4.84 17.95
N ALA A 261 3.69 4.25 17.43
CA ALA A 261 5.02 4.86 17.45
C ALA A 261 5.11 6.10 16.56
N TYR A 262 4.48 6.05 15.38
CA TYR A 262 4.66 7.03 14.31
C TYR A 262 3.37 7.71 13.85
N LEU A 263 2.24 7.44 14.51
CA LEU A 263 0.93 7.99 14.15
C LEU A 263 0.28 8.65 15.36
N ALA A 264 -0.07 9.92 15.21
CA ALA A 264 -0.85 10.66 16.19
C ALA A 264 -1.75 11.67 15.47
N ASN A 265 -2.88 12.02 16.11
CA ASN A 265 -3.73 13.09 15.61
C ASN A 265 -2.95 14.41 15.45
N GLY A 266 -3.14 15.10 14.33
CA GLY A 266 -2.44 16.35 13.99
C GLY A 266 -0.93 16.23 13.70
N SER A 267 -0.32 15.06 13.81
CA SER A 267 1.11 14.83 13.48
C SER A 267 1.33 13.44 12.86
N PRO A 268 0.75 13.16 11.69
CA PRO A 268 0.85 11.84 11.08
C PRO A 268 2.19 11.61 10.36
N ALA A 269 2.70 10.38 10.42
CA ALA A 269 3.65 9.90 9.43
C ALA A 269 2.97 9.82 8.05
N ARG A 270 3.32 10.75 7.16
CA ARG A 270 2.72 10.90 5.83
C ARG A 270 3.77 10.59 4.75
N VAL A 271 3.36 9.94 3.66
CA VAL A 271 4.25 9.73 2.50
C VAL A 271 4.73 11.09 1.96
N GLY A 272 6.02 11.17 1.65
CA GLY A 272 6.70 12.40 1.27
C GLY A 272 7.25 13.23 2.43
N TYR A 273 6.90 12.92 3.70
CA TYR A 273 7.55 13.59 4.84
C TYR A 273 8.97 13.08 5.05
N HIS A 274 9.80 13.97 5.59
CA HIS A 274 11.20 13.67 5.86
C HIS A 274 11.40 13.17 7.29
N VAL A 275 12.34 12.24 7.41
CA VAL A 275 12.72 11.54 8.62
C VAL A 275 14.19 11.84 8.90
N ALA A 276 14.48 12.33 10.10
CA ALA A 276 15.84 12.47 10.60
C ALA A 276 16.06 11.52 11.78
N PHE A 277 17.10 10.70 11.70
CA PHE A 277 17.49 9.81 12.78
C PHE A 277 18.23 10.59 13.87
N THR A 278 17.70 10.54 15.09
CA THR A 278 18.28 11.16 16.29
C THR A 278 18.99 10.15 17.18
N LYS A 279 18.75 8.85 16.95
CA LYS A 279 19.37 7.73 17.65
C LYS A 279 19.79 6.65 16.63
N PRO A 280 20.80 5.83 16.94
CA PRO A 280 21.14 4.69 16.12
C PRO A 280 20.03 3.62 16.16
N VAL A 281 20.05 2.74 15.17
CA VAL A 281 19.15 1.59 14.98
C VAL A 281 19.96 0.32 14.79
N VAL A 282 19.33 -0.84 14.97
CA VAL A 282 19.93 -2.14 14.65
C VAL A 282 19.43 -2.60 13.28
N LEU A 283 20.30 -3.14 12.44
CA LEU A 283 19.86 -3.81 11.21
C LEU A 283 19.56 -5.28 11.52
N GLU A 284 18.36 -5.77 11.25
CA GLU A 284 18.04 -7.19 11.42
C GLU A 284 17.04 -7.68 10.37
N PRO A 285 17.10 -8.96 9.97
CA PRO A 285 16.08 -9.57 9.14
C PRO A 285 14.81 -9.82 9.96
N ARG A 286 13.70 -9.24 9.49
CA ARG A 286 12.35 -9.42 10.05
C ARG A 286 11.34 -9.51 8.92
N HIS A 287 10.36 -10.39 9.08
CA HIS A 287 9.26 -10.54 8.12
C HIS A 287 9.71 -10.82 6.67
N GLY A 288 10.88 -11.45 6.48
CA GLY A 288 11.44 -11.78 5.17
C GLY A 288 12.19 -10.63 4.48
N SER A 289 12.63 -9.61 5.22
CA SER A 289 13.45 -8.49 4.73
C SER A 289 14.30 -7.88 5.83
N PHE A 290 15.40 -7.19 5.50
CA PHE A 290 16.12 -6.38 6.48
C PHE A 290 15.35 -5.11 6.85
N VAL A 291 15.35 -4.79 8.15
CA VAL A 291 14.68 -3.61 8.71
C VAL A 291 15.63 -2.83 9.60
N PHE A 292 15.38 -1.53 9.75
CA PHE A 292 15.89 -0.73 10.84
C PHE A 292 15.02 -0.94 12.07
N GLN A 293 15.60 -1.61 13.07
CA GLN A 293 14.99 -1.83 14.37
C GLN A 293 15.41 -0.72 15.34
N PRO A 294 14.46 -0.01 15.99
CA PRO A 294 14.80 0.89 17.09
C PRO A 294 15.55 0.15 18.20
N THR A 295 16.48 0.81 18.90
CA THR A 295 17.28 0.17 19.97
C THR A 295 16.49 -0.15 21.25
N SER A 296 15.23 0.29 21.31
CA SER A 296 14.28 -0.03 22.36
C SER A 296 12.88 -0.05 21.76
N MET A 297 11.93 -0.73 22.39
CA MET A 297 10.54 -0.71 21.96
C MET A 297 9.96 0.72 21.94
N VAL A 298 9.36 1.11 20.81
CA VAL A 298 8.72 2.42 20.61
C VAL A 298 7.20 2.32 20.45
N ALA A 299 6.66 1.13 20.15
CA ALA A 299 5.23 0.87 20.29
C ALA A 299 4.76 1.15 21.72
N GLY A 300 3.73 1.98 21.88
CA GLY A 300 3.27 2.46 23.19
C GLY A 300 4.16 3.51 23.86
N HIS A 301 5.34 3.81 23.30
CA HIS A 301 6.32 4.75 23.84
C HIS A 301 6.88 5.66 22.73
N PRO A 302 6.05 6.51 22.09
CA PRO A 302 6.46 7.35 20.97
C PRO A 302 7.59 8.33 21.32
N ASP A 303 7.73 8.71 22.59
CA ASP A 303 8.85 9.51 23.12
C ASP A 303 10.22 8.84 22.97
N ARG A 304 10.24 7.52 22.76
CA ARG A 304 11.46 6.74 22.55
C ARG A 304 11.87 6.65 21.09
N SER A 305 11.04 7.10 20.14
CA SER A 305 11.29 7.07 18.70
C SER A 305 12.75 7.40 18.35
N PRO A 306 13.41 6.62 17.46
CA PRO A 306 14.75 6.96 17.00
C PRO A 306 14.74 8.10 15.99
N VAL A 307 13.57 8.56 15.56
CA VAL A 307 13.41 9.53 14.48
C VAL A 307 12.53 10.70 14.86
N THR A 308 12.80 11.84 14.24
CA THR A 308 11.87 12.98 14.13
C THR A 308 11.32 13.03 12.72
N ILE A 309 10.00 13.20 12.60
CA ILE A 309 9.30 13.33 11.32
C ILE A 309 8.96 14.81 11.11
N THR A 310 9.25 15.33 9.92
CA THR A 310 9.03 16.73 9.56
C THR A 310 8.21 16.84 8.28
N GLY A 311 7.23 17.74 8.30
CA GLY A 311 6.30 17.99 7.21
C GLY A 311 5.03 18.64 7.73
N GLU A 312 4.26 19.22 6.81
CA GLU A 312 2.95 19.81 7.12
C GLU A 312 1.90 19.28 6.16
N ARG A 313 0.67 19.14 6.65
CA ARG A 313 -0.43 18.65 5.82
C ARG A 313 -0.77 19.73 4.79
N PRO A 314 -0.88 19.38 3.49
CA PRO A 314 -1.09 20.39 2.46
C PRO A 314 -2.48 21.00 2.58
N SER A 315 -2.58 22.32 2.46
CA SER A 315 -3.85 23.01 2.25
C SER A 315 -4.41 22.71 0.85
N ALA A 316 -5.69 23.01 0.62
CA ALA A 316 -6.25 22.96 -0.72
C ALA A 316 -5.44 23.85 -1.69
N PRO A 317 -5.07 23.36 -2.88
CA PRO A 317 -4.31 24.12 -3.85
C PRO A 317 -5.20 25.15 -4.57
N THR A 318 -4.57 26.13 -5.20
CA THR A 318 -5.27 27.11 -6.06
C THR A 318 -4.88 26.91 -7.52
N VAL A 319 -5.84 27.06 -8.43
CA VAL A 319 -5.62 27.15 -9.88
C VAL A 319 -6.16 28.46 -10.42
N GLY A 320 -5.62 28.91 -11.55
CA GLY A 320 -6.12 30.08 -12.27
C GLY A 320 -7.50 29.87 -12.91
N GLY A 321 -7.97 30.86 -13.67
CA GLY A 321 -9.25 30.81 -14.36
C GLY A 321 -10.43 31.30 -13.54
N ASP A 322 -11.57 31.45 -14.19
CA ASP A 322 -12.85 31.96 -13.63
C ASP A 322 -13.88 30.84 -13.37
N THR A 323 -13.53 29.61 -13.73
CA THR A 323 -14.35 28.41 -13.59
C THR A 323 -13.45 27.24 -13.22
N ARG A 324 -13.84 26.44 -12.22
CA ARG A 324 -13.04 25.32 -11.73
C ARG A 324 -13.80 24.00 -11.86
N VAL A 325 -13.16 23.00 -12.43
CA VAL A 325 -13.65 21.63 -12.51
C VAL A 325 -12.74 20.75 -11.65
N ALA A 326 -13.28 19.80 -10.91
CA ALA A 326 -12.51 18.80 -10.20
C ALA A 326 -12.98 17.38 -10.56
N THR A 327 -12.12 16.40 -10.33
CA THR A 327 -12.50 14.97 -10.33
C THR A 327 -12.06 14.34 -9.03
N PHE A 328 -12.91 13.50 -8.44
CA PHE A 328 -12.70 12.99 -7.10
C PHE A 328 -13.37 11.64 -6.87
N ASN A 329 -12.54 10.60 -6.74
CA ASN A 329 -12.94 9.32 -6.20
C ASN A 329 -13.14 9.46 -4.68
N VAL A 330 -14.37 9.26 -4.20
CA VAL A 330 -14.76 9.46 -2.80
C VAL A 330 -14.89 8.16 -1.96
N LEU A 331 -14.24 7.08 -2.40
CA LEU A 331 -14.08 5.82 -1.64
C LEU A 331 -15.42 5.21 -1.15
N ASN A 332 -16.15 4.56 -2.04
CA ASN A 332 -17.44 3.91 -1.77
C ASN A 332 -18.40 4.76 -0.91
N TYR A 333 -18.84 5.92 -1.41
CA TYR A 333 -19.91 6.68 -0.74
C TYR A 333 -21.27 6.00 -0.99
N PHE A 334 -21.65 5.14 -0.05
CA PHE A 334 -22.93 4.42 -0.04
C PHE A 334 -23.74 4.90 1.16
N SER A 335 -24.93 5.40 0.87
CA SER A 335 -25.89 5.83 1.88
C SER A 335 -26.74 4.69 2.40
N ASP A 336 -26.82 3.57 1.66
CA ASP A 336 -27.36 2.33 2.16
C ASP A 336 -26.28 1.54 2.92
N LEU A 337 -26.60 1.16 4.16
CA LEU A 337 -25.60 0.75 5.13
C LEU A 337 -25.63 -0.76 5.37
N GLY A 338 -24.47 -1.32 5.70
CA GLY A 338 -24.35 -2.75 6.02
C GLY A 338 -25.29 -3.20 7.15
N VAL A 339 -25.58 -2.34 8.13
CA VAL A 339 -26.51 -2.63 9.22
C VAL A 339 -27.96 -2.83 8.76
N ASP A 340 -28.33 -2.26 7.62
CA ASP A 340 -29.68 -2.34 7.05
C ASP A 340 -29.83 -3.49 6.03
N GLU A 341 -28.72 -4.14 5.61
CA GLU A 341 -28.73 -5.30 4.71
C GLU A 341 -28.69 -6.64 5.46
N VAL A 342 -29.73 -7.46 5.28
CA VAL A 342 -29.86 -8.77 5.95
C VAL A 342 -28.69 -9.69 5.60
N GLY A 343 -27.99 -10.17 6.62
CA GLY A 343 -26.87 -11.09 6.46
C GLY A 343 -25.54 -10.41 6.11
N CYS A 344 -25.51 -9.08 6.02
CA CYS A 344 -24.26 -8.36 5.87
C CYS A 344 -23.40 -8.50 7.13
N ALA A 345 -22.11 -8.77 6.94
CA ALA A 345 -21.10 -8.76 7.99
C ALA A 345 -20.36 -7.42 7.96
N GLY A 346 -19.45 -7.21 8.91
CA GLY A 346 -18.56 -6.06 8.85
C GLY A 346 -17.17 -6.35 9.37
N TYR A 347 -16.28 -5.40 9.14
CA TYR A 347 -14.98 -5.34 9.81
C TYR A 347 -15.19 -4.66 11.17
N PRO A 348 -14.95 -5.36 12.29
CA PRO A 348 -15.14 -4.81 13.62
C PRO A 348 -13.99 -3.88 14.02
N ASP A 349 -14.31 -2.84 14.77
CA ASP A 349 -13.34 -2.06 15.55
C ASP A 349 -12.87 -2.83 16.80
N ARG A 350 -12.09 -2.17 17.67
CA ARG A 350 -11.59 -2.79 18.90
C ARG A 350 -12.69 -3.19 19.90
N THR A 351 -13.87 -2.56 19.83
CA THR A 351 -15.02 -2.85 20.71
C THR A 351 -15.93 -3.95 20.16
N GLY A 352 -15.71 -4.37 18.91
CA GLY A 352 -16.53 -5.33 18.19
C GLY A 352 -17.63 -4.70 17.34
N ALA A 353 -17.74 -3.37 17.32
CA ALA A 353 -18.71 -2.66 16.48
C ALA A 353 -18.25 -2.68 15.02
N PHE A 354 -19.12 -3.06 14.10
CA PHE A 354 -18.79 -3.08 12.68
C PHE A 354 -18.73 -1.67 12.09
N VAL A 355 -17.62 -1.38 11.41
CA VAL A 355 -17.32 -0.06 10.81
C VAL A 355 -17.53 -0.07 9.29
N THR A 356 -17.02 -1.10 8.61
CA THR A 356 -17.09 -1.22 7.15
C THR A 356 -17.83 -2.49 6.75
N ALA A 357 -18.73 -2.37 5.78
CA ALA A 357 -19.55 -3.46 5.26
C ALA A 357 -18.70 -4.55 4.59
N LYS A 358 -19.14 -5.81 4.71
CA LYS A 358 -18.45 -6.98 4.17
C LYS A 358 -19.44 -8.10 3.88
N LYS A 359 -19.18 -8.90 2.83
CA LYS A 359 -20.00 -10.07 2.46
C LYS A 359 -21.46 -9.71 2.12
N CYS A 360 -21.67 -8.54 1.55
CA CYS A 360 -22.99 -8.05 1.14
C CYS A 360 -22.83 -7.15 -0.11
N LYS A 361 -23.94 -6.63 -0.65
CA LYS A 361 -23.89 -5.82 -1.87
C LYS A 361 -23.46 -4.39 -1.62
N VAL A 362 -23.91 -3.79 -0.52
CA VAL A 362 -23.45 -2.45 -0.14
C VAL A 362 -21.94 -2.47 0.08
N ARG A 363 -21.27 -1.41 -0.38
CA ARG A 363 -19.84 -1.20 -0.19
C ARG A 363 -19.68 0.04 0.67
N GLY A 364 -18.64 0.12 1.50
CA GLY A 364 -18.43 1.28 2.36
C GLY A 364 -18.93 1.10 3.79
N ALA A 365 -19.60 2.10 4.37
CA ALA A 365 -19.94 2.12 5.79
C ALA A 365 -20.91 1.00 6.22
N PHE A 366 -20.63 0.36 7.35
CA PHE A 366 -21.55 -0.59 7.97
C PHE A 366 -22.61 0.11 8.82
N SER A 367 -22.21 1.06 9.65
CA SER A 367 -23.07 1.71 10.64
C SER A 367 -23.36 3.17 10.31
N ARG A 368 -24.42 3.73 10.91
CA ARG A 368 -24.78 5.15 10.75
C ARG A 368 -23.67 6.09 11.23
N GLU A 369 -22.95 5.70 12.29
CA GLU A 369 -21.81 6.45 12.82
C GLU A 369 -20.61 6.41 11.85
N ALA A 370 -20.28 5.23 11.32
CA ALA A 370 -19.22 5.10 10.32
C ALA A 370 -19.52 5.91 9.06
N PHE A 371 -20.78 5.91 8.62
CA PHE A 371 -21.24 6.73 7.50
C PHE A 371 -21.15 8.23 7.80
N ALA A 372 -21.55 8.67 9.00
CA ALA A 372 -21.44 10.08 9.40
C ALA A 372 -19.96 10.55 9.39
N ASN A 373 -19.03 9.71 9.85
CA ASN A 373 -17.60 9.99 9.79
C ASN A 373 -17.09 10.09 8.35
N GLN A 374 -17.51 9.18 7.47
CA GLN A 374 -17.17 9.20 6.04
C GLN A 374 -17.72 10.46 5.35
N GLU A 375 -19.01 10.73 5.52
CA GLU A 375 -19.73 11.85 4.91
C GLU A 375 -19.15 13.19 5.35
N ALA A 376 -18.84 13.37 6.64
CA ALA A 376 -18.25 14.61 7.14
C ALA A 376 -16.91 14.94 6.48
N LYS A 377 -16.02 13.95 6.32
CA LYS A 377 -14.70 14.15 5.68
C LYS A 377 -14.83 14.43 4.19
N ILE A 378 -15.73 13.73 3.49
CA ILE A 378 -16.00 13.96 2.05
C ILE A 378 -16.60 15.37 1.84
N VAL A 379 -17.56 15.78 2.67
CA VAL A 379 -18.16 17.13 2.64
C VAL A 379 -17.09 18.19 2.87
N SER A 380 -16.25 18.01 3.90
CA SER A 380 -15.12 18.92 4.20
C SER A 380 -14.18 19.05 3.00
N ALA A 381 -13.80 17.93 2.37
CA ALA A 381 -12.91 17.94 1.20
C ALA A 381 -13.55 18.63 -0.02
N ILE A 382 -14.80 18.30 -0.37
CA ILE A 382 -15.48 18.91 -1.53
C ILE A 382 -15.70 20.42 -1.33
N ASN A 383 -16.11 20.85 -0.13
CA ASN A 383 -16.33 22.27 0.13
C ASN A 383 -15.00 23.06 0.17
N ALA A 384 -13.89 22.44 0.59
CA ALA A 384 -12.56 23.05 0.59
C ALA A 384 -11.91 23.15 -0.81
N LEU A 385 -12.25 22.26 -1.75
CA LEU A 385 -11.69 22.26 -3.12
C LEU A 385 -11.90 23.58 -3.87
N GLY A 386 -12.96 24.32 -3.55
CA GLY A 386 -13.30 25.56 -4.24
C GLY A 386 -13.68 25.36 -5.71
N ALA A 387 -14.09 24.15 -6.11
CA ALA A 387 -14.54 23.82 -7.46
C ALA A 387 -15.98 24.32 -7.74
N ASP A 388 -16.30 24.50 -9.01
CA ASP A 388 -17.63 24.82 -9.53
C ASP A 388 -18.36 23.59 -10.08
N VAL A 389 -17.63 22.61 -10.61
CA VAL A 389 -18.10 21.29 -11.01
C VAL A 389 -17.19 20.25 -10.38
N VAL A 390 -17.76 19.17 -9.84
CA VAL A 390 -17.00 17.99 -9.39
C VAL A 390 -17.55 16.75 -10.08
N ALA A 391 -16.69 16.09 -10.85
CA ALA A 391 -16.87 14.72 -11.31
C ALA A 391 -16.57 13.78 -10.15
N LEU A 392 -17.52 12.95 -9.77
CA LEU A 392 -17.42 12.03 -8.64
C LEU A 392 -17.36 10.60 -9.15
N GLU A 393 -16.39 9.84 -8.66
CA GLU A 393 -16.34 8.39 -8.75
C GLU A 393 -16.76 7.75 -7.42
N GLU A 394 -17.09 6.46 -7.43
CA GLU A 394 -17.42 5.71 -6.20
C GLU A 394 -18.71 6.16 -5.49
N ILE A 395 -19.69 6.68 -6.23
CA ILE A 395 -21.04 6.96 -5.73
C ILE A 395 -21.91 5.71 -5.87
N GLU A 396 -22.66 5.37 -4.84
CA GLU A 396 -23.63 4.28 -4.88
C GLU A 396 -24.68 4.43 -6.01
N ASN A 397 -25.06 3.29 -6.59
CA ASN A 397 -26.24 3.14 -7.43
C ASN A 397 -27.32 2.32 -6.68
N PRO A 398 -28.30 2.98 -6.02
CA PRO A 398 -29.30 2.31 -5.20
C PRO A 398 -30.15 1.28 -5.96
N VAL A 399 -30.36 1.52 -7.26
CA VAL A 399 -31.13 0.62 -8.13
C VAL A 399 -30.36 -0.68 -8.37
N ALA A 400 -29.05 -0.59 -8.63
CA ALA A 400 -28.20 -1.77 -8.86
C ALA A 400 -27.94 -2.57 -7.58
N VAL A 401 -27.83 -1.90 -6.43
CA VAL A 401 -27.78 -2.56 -5.11
C VAL A 401 -29.10 -3.30 -4.85
N GLY A 402 -30.23 -2.69 -5.23
CA GLY A 402 -31.59 -3.24 -5.10
C GLY A 402 -32.33 -2.73 -3.87
N VAL A 403 -32.00 -1.52 -3.41
CA VAL A 403 -32.50 -0.88 -2.18
C VAL A 403 -33.45 0.29 -2.46
N GLY A 404 -33.49 0.77 -3.71
CA GLY A 404 -34.42 1.82 -4.13
C GLY A 404 -34.71 1.82 -5.63
N THR A 405 -35.65 2.66 -6.06
CA THR A 405 -35.97 2.88 -7.48
C THR A 405 -35.39 4.17 -8.04
N ASP A 406 -34.83 5.02 -7.18
CA ASP A 406 -34.21 6.28 -7.55
C ASP A 406 -32.68 6.11 -7.64
N ARG A 407 -32.14 6.29 -8.85
CA ARG A 407 -30.70 6.17 -9.15
C ARG A 407 -29.89 7.32 -8.55
N ASP A 408 -30.52 8.44 -8.23
CA ASP A 408 -29.87 9.64 -7.71
C ASP A 408 -29.96 9.80 -6.19
N ALA A 409 -30.63 8.89 -5.47
CA ALA A 409 -30.92 9.07 -4.04
C ALA A 409 -29.66 9.29 -3.17
N SER A 410 -28.60 8.49 -3.35
CA SER A 410 -27.34 8.66 -2.61
C SER A 410 -26.65 9.98 -2.97
N LEU A 411 -26.70 10.39 -4.25
CA LEU A 411 -26.11 11.66 -4.71
C LEU A 411 -26.86 12.87 -4.17
N ALA A 412 -28.20 12.81 -4.15
CA ALA A 412 -29.04 13.85 -3.58
C ALA A 412 -28.74 14.03 -2.08
N ARG A 413 -28.56 12.93 -1.35
CA ARG A 413 -28.14 12.97 0.05
C ARG A 413 -26.79 13.66 0.24
N LEU A 414 -25.80 13.36 -0.59
CA LEU A 414 -24.51 14.04 -0.53
C LEU A 414 -24.66 15.55 -0.77
N VAL A 415 -25.48 15.96 -1.75
CA VAL A 415 -25.76 17.37 -2.01
C VAL A 415 -26.47 18.05 -0.84
N ASP A 416 -27.41 17.37 -0.17
CA ASP A 416 -28.04 17.89 1.05
C ASP A 416 -27.01 18.11 2.17
N ALA A 417 -26.08 17.17 2.36
CA ALA A 417 -25.01 17.28 3.34
C ALA A 417 -24.04 18.44 3.01
N LEU A 418 -23.67 18.57 1.73
CA LEU A 418 -22.85 19.68 1.24
C LEU A 418 -23.51 21.04 1.47
N ASN A 419 -24.81 21.16 1.16
CA ASN A 419 -25.60 22.38 1.34
C ASN A 419 -25.86 22.70 2.81
N LYS A 420 -25.91 21.69 3.69
CA LYS A 420 -26.00 21.93 5.14
C LYS A 420 -24.75 22.63 5.67
N ASP A 421 -23.58 22.31 5.12
CA ASP A 421 -22.29 22.90 5.51
C ASP A 421 -22.02 24.23 4.78
N ALA A 422 -22.18 24.26 3.46
CA ALA A 422 -21.86 25.43 2.62
C ALA A 422 -23.01 26.43 2.43
N GLY A 423 -24.18 26.18 3.02
CA GLY A 423 -25.40 26.97 2.84
C GLY A 423 -26.34 26.41 1.76
N ALA A 424 -27.64 26.57 2.00
CA ALA A 424 -28.68 26.01 1.13
C ALA A 424 -28.60 26.58 -0.30
N GLY A 425 -28.65 25.68 -1.29
CA GLY A 425 -28.61 26.05 -2.72
C GLY A 425 -27.21 26.32 -3.28
N THR A 426 -26.15 26.13 -2.48
CA THR A 426 -24.76 26.25 -2.96
C THR A 426 -24.40 25.18 -3.97
N TRP A 427 -24.89 23.96 -3.77
CA TRP A 427 -24.66 22.79 -4.62
C TRP A 427 -25.97 22.24 -5.18
N ALA A 428 -25.88 21.73 -6.41
CA ALA A 428 -26.88 20.90 -7.06
C ALA A 428 -26.20 19.68 -7.68
N TYR A 429 -26.95 18.62 -7.96
CA TYR A 429 -26.44 17.48 -8.75
C TYR A 429 -27.00 17.51 -10.17
N VAL A 430 -26.27 16.90 -11.09
CA VAL A 430 -26.75 16.64 -12.45
C VAL A 430 -27.66 15.40 -12.41
N PRO A 431 -28.95 15.52 -12.76
CA PRO A 431 -29.85 14.37 -12.74
C PRO A 431 -29.41 13.28 -13.72
N SER A 432 -29.71 12.04 -13.34
CA SER A 432 -29.61 10.90 -14.25
C SER A 432 -30.48 11.13 -15.50
N PRO A 433 -30.01 10.70 -16.68
CA PRO A 433 -30.83 10.80 -17.89
C PRO A 433 -32.00 9.82 -17.85
N VAL A 434 -33.03 10.07 -18.66
CA VAL A 434 -34.18 9.17 -18.79
C VAL A 434 -33.76 7.79 -19.29
N ALA A 435 -32.79 7.73 -20.20
CA ALA A 435 -32.23 6.49 -20.71
C ALA A 435 -31.02 6.07 -19.87
N VAL A 436 -31.14 4.99 -19.12
CA VAL A 436 -30.06 4.37 -18.33
C VAL A 436 -29.78 2.95 -18.83
N PRO A 437 -28.54 2.45 -18.73
CA PRO A 437 -28.21 1.07 -19.10
C PRO A 437 -29.01 0.04 -18.29
N GLU A 438 -29.35 -1.10 -18.90
CA GLU A 438 -30.05 -2.19 -18.18
C GLU A 438 -29.17 -2.87 -17.12
N ALA A 439 -27.85 -2.87 -17.32
CA ALA A 439 -26.87 -3.52 -16.48
C ALA A 439 -25.78 -2.55 -16.02
N GLU A 440 -25.97 -1.98 -14.84
CA GLU A 440 -25.01 -1.09 -14.19
C GLU A 440 -24.30 -1.78 -13.00
N ASP A 441 -23.11 -1.29 -12.67
CA ASP A 441 -22.43 -1.63 -11.42
C ASP A 441 -23.20 -1.02 -10.22
N VAL A 442 -22.99 -1.56 -9.02
CA VAL A 442 -23.49 -0.99 -7.77
C VAL A 442 -22.86 0.37 -7.45
N ILE A 443 -21.83 0.75 -8.20
CA ILE A 443 -21.18 2.05 -8.18
C ILE A 443 -21.44 2.76 -9.50
N ARG A 444 -21.57 4.09 -9.46
CA ARG A 444 -21.67 4.96 -10.62
C ARG A 444 -20.75 6.16 -10.49
N VAL A 445 -20.45 6.78 -11.63
CA VAL A 445 -19.89 8.15 -11.69
C VAL A 445 -21.02 9.17 -11.69
N ALA A 446 -20.78 10.38 -11.19
CA ALA A 446 -21.78 11.43 -11.04
C ALA A 446 -21.18 12.84 -11.19
N PHE A 447 -22.03 13.86 -11.29
CA PHE A 447 -21.62 15.27 -11.25
C PHE A 447 -22.41 16.05 -10.21
N ILE A 448 -21.70 16.87 -9.44
CA ILE A 448 -22.27 17.98 -8.65
C ILE A 448 -21.71 19.30 -9.16
N TYR A 449 -22.46 20.39 -8.98
CA TYR A 449 -22.07 21.70 -9.46
C TYR A 449 -22.64 22.83 -8.61
N LYS A 450 -22.04 24.02 -8.71
CA LYS A 450 -22.54 25.25 -8.10
C LYS A 450 -23.43 26.01 -9.09
N PRO A 451 -24.76 26.08 -8.88
CA PRO A 451 -25.68 26.74 -9.83
C PRO A 451 -25.43 28.24 -9.97
N ALA A 452 -24.73 28.86 -9.00
CA ALA A 452 -24.34 30.27 -9.08
C ALA A 452 -23.28 30.55 -10.15
N THR A 453 -22.48 29.56 -10.55
CA THR A 453 -21.37 29.74 -11.49
C THR A 453 -21.56 28.97 -12.78
N VAL A 454 -22.22 27.82 -12.77
CA VAL A 454 -22.42 26.99 -13.96
C VAL A 454 -23.83 26.38 -13.98
N ALA A 455 -24.32 26.04 -15.18
CA ALA A 455 -25.60 25.36 -15.37
C ALA A 455 -25.45 24.19 -16.36
N PRO A 456 -26.04 23.01 -16.10
CA PRO A 456 -26.06 21.92 -17.06
C PRO A 456 -26.91 22.27 -18.29
N VAL A 457 -26.45 21.85 -19.46
CA VAL A 457 -27.11 22.06 -20.74
C VAL A 457 -27.66 20.73 -21.23
N GLY A 458 -29.00 20.63 -21.25
CA GLY A 458 -29.68 19.40 -21.62
C GLY A 458 -29.45 18.24 -20.64
N PRO A 459 -29.97 17.04 -20.95
CA PRO A 459 -29.74 15.86 -20.13
C PRO A 459 -28.28 15.38 -20.22
N SER A 460 -27.79 14.76 -19.15
CA SER A 460 -26.53 14.03 -19.16
C SER A 460 -26.59 12.81 -20.09
N LEU A 461 -25.43 12.24 -20.43
CA LEU A 461 -25.36 11.09 -21.35
C LEU A 461 -24.48 9.99 -20.74
N ILE A 462 -25.05 8.80 -20.53
CA ILE A 462 -24.32 7.62 -20.10
C ILE A 462 -23.83 6.87 -21.35
N HIS A 463 -22.55 6.51 -21.39
CA HIS A 463 -21.99 5.68 -22.45
C HIS A 463 -22.18 4.20 -22.13
N ASP A 464 -23.26 3.61 -22.64
CA ASP A 464 -23.48 2.16 -22.59
C ASP A 464 -22.69 1.47 -23.71
N ASP A 465 -21.62 0.77 -23.35
CA ASP A 465 -20.74 0.08 -24.29
C ASP A 465 -20.25 -1.25 -23.69
N PRO A 466 -20.13 -2.33 -24.49
CA PRO A 466 -19.64 -3.63 -24.02
C PRO A 466 -18.26 -3.61 -23.36
N ALA A 467 -17.42 -2.59 -23.61
CA ALA A 467 -16.14 -2.41 -22.90
C ALA A 467 -16.33 -2.13 -21.39
N PHE A 468 -17.49 -1.62 -20.99
CA PHE A 468 -17.83 -1.30 -19.59
C PHE A 468 -18.88 -2.27 -19.02
N THR A 469 -19.89 -2.63 -19.79
CA THR A 469 -21.07 -3.36 -19.28
C THR A 469 -20.69 -4.71 -18.66
N GLY A 470 -20.97 -4.85 -17.35
CA GLY A 470 -20.63 -6.04 -16.56
C GLY A 470 -19.15 -6.15 -16.16
N LEU A 471 -18.33 -5.16 -16.48
CA LEU A 471 -16.88 -5.14 -16.23
C LEU A 471 -16.46 -3.94 -15.37
N ALA A 472 -17.01 -2.76 -15.62
CA ALA A 472 -16.69 -1.51 -14.92
C ALA A 472 -17.88 -0.53 -14.99
N ARG A 473 -17.66 0.70 -14.52
CA ARG A 473 -18.68 1.75 -14.47
C ARG A 473 -18.75 2.46 -15.83
N GLN A 474 -19.96 2.68 -16.34
CA GLN A 474 -20.17 3.41 -17.58
C GLN A 474 -19.77 4.90 -17.43
N PRO A 475 -19.03 5.49 -18.40
CA PRO A 475 -18.73 6.91 -18.41
C PRO A 475 -19.97 7.80 -18.49
N LEU A 476 -19.91 8.99 -17.91
CA LEU A 476 -20.99 9.99 -17.89
C LEU A 476 -20.50 11.31 -18.46
N ALA A 477 -21.18 11.84 -19.46
CA ALA A 477 -20.93 13.16 -20.02
C ALA A 477 -22.00 14.16 -19.59
N GLN A 478 -21.57 15.39 -19.28
CA GLN A 478 -22.45 16.54 -19.12
C GLN A 478 -21.83 17.77 -19.81
N GLU A 479 -22.65 18.49 -20.56
CA GLU A 479 -22.32 19.83 -21.05
C GLU A 479 -22.74 20.88 -20.02
N PHE A 480 -21.88 21.86 -19.77
CA PHE A 480 -22.14 22.96 -18.87
C PHE A 480 -22.00 24.30 -19.60
N ALA A 481 -22.82 25.26 -19.17
CA ALA A 481 -22.72 26.67 -19.56
C ALA A 481 -22.23 27.48 -18.36
N ARG A 482 -21.28 28.40 -18.60
CA ARG A 482 -20.86 29.39 -17.61
C ARG A 482 -22.00 30.39 -17.37
N VAL A 483 -22.41 30.54 -16.12
CA VAL A 483 -23.42 31.54 -15.71
C VAL A 483 -22.72 32.88 -15.46
N SER A 484 -22.95 33.88 -16.33
CA SER A 484 -22.43 35.23 -16.13
C SER A 484 -23.56 36.25 -16.00
N ALA A 485 -23.33 37.30 -15.20
CA ALA A 485 -24.20 38.48 -15.16
C ALA A 485 -23.96 39.41 -16.36
N GLU A 486 -22.85 39.24 -17.07
CA GLU A 486 -22.51 40.00 -18.27
C GLU A 486 -23.40 39.56 -19.44
N ARG A 487 -23.83 40.52 -20.27
CA ARG A 487 -24.65 40.25 -21.47
C ARG A 487 -23.81 39.72 -22.63
N ALA A 488 -23.08 38.63 -22.40
CA ALA A 488 -22.34 37.90 -23.43
C ALA A 488 -23.03 36.56 -23.74
N ALA A 489 -22.70 35.95 -24.88
CA ALA A 489 -23.11 34.58 -25.15
C ALA A 489 -22.47 33.65 -24.10
N PRO A 490 -23.21 32.68 -23.53
CA PRO A 490 -22.64 31.77 -22.55
C PRO A 490 -21.51 30.95 -23.19
N ALA A 491 -20.40 30.81 -22.47
CA ALA A 491 -19.32 29.91 -22.81
C ALA A 491 -19.69 28.48 -22.36
N TYR A 492 -19.44 27.50 -23.24
CA TYR A 492 -19.81 26.10 -23.03
C TYR A 492 -18.57 25.21 -22.94
N PHE A 493 -18.67 24.16 -22.13
CA PHE A 493 -17.66 23.10 -22.04
C PHE A 493 -18.33 21.77 -21.68
N VAL A 494 -17.67 20.66 -21.97
CA VAL A 494 -18.13 19.31 -21.69
C VAL A 494 -17.15 18.64 -20.74
N VAL A 495 -17.68 17.93 -19.75
CA VAL A 495 -16.89 17.06 -18.88
C VAL A 495 -17.40 15.63 -19.04
N ILE A 496 -16.48 14.70 -19.24
CA ILE A 496 -16.75 13.26 -19.31
C ILE A 496 -16.02 12.57 -18.16
N ALA A 497 -16.77 12.12 -17.17
CA ALA A 497 -16.27 11.38 -16.01
C ALA A 497 -16.17 9.88 -16.34
N ASN A 498 -15.14 9.21 -15.83
CA ASN A 498 -14.93 7.77 -16.03
C ASN A 498 -14.35 7.10 -14.78
N HIS A 499 -14.56 5.78 -14.68
CA HIS A 499 -13.93 4.93 -13.67
C HIS A 499 -13.68 3.55 -14.28
N PHE A 500 -12.44 3.31 -14.72
CA PHE A 500 -12.04 2.11 -15.44
C PHE A 500 -11.93 0.87 -14.54
N LYS A 501 -11.77 -0.31 -15.15
CA LYS A 501 -11.61 -1.56 -14.41
C LYS A 501 -10.34 -1.53 -13.54
N SER A 502 -10.47 -1.85 -12.26
CA SER A 502 -9.34 -1.95 -11.33
C SER A 502 -8.29 -3.00 -11.72
N LYS A 503 -7.02 -2.76 -11.34
CA LYS A 503 -5.86 -3.65 -11.62
C LYS A 503 -5.77 -4.86 -10.69
N GLY A 504 -6.60 -4.92 -9.64
CA GLY A 504 -6.51 -5.95 -8.59
C GLY A 504 -7.14 -7.31 -8.94
N SER A 505 -7.84 -7.44 -10.07
CA SER A 505 -8.47 -8.72 -10.45
C SER A 505 -8.78 -8.83 -11.93
N VAL A 506 -8.74 -10.08 -12.42
CA VAL A 506 -9.22 -10.45 -13.76
C VAL A 506 -10.69 -10.86 -13.66
N PRO A 507 -11.60 -10.25 -14.43
CA PRO A 507 -12.97 -10.75 -14.53
C PRO A 507 -13.00 -12.20 -15.02
N GLU A 508 -13.90 -13.01 -14.47
CA GLU A 508 -14.06 -14.40 -14.91
C GLU A 508 -14.41 -14.46 -16.41
N GLY A 509 -13.71 -15.30 -17.16
CA GLY A 509 -13.92 -15.44 -18.61
C GLY A 509 -13.35 -14.29 -19.45
N ALA A 510 -12.58 -13.35 -18.86
CA ALA A 510 -11.92 -12.30 -19.62
C ALA A 510 -10.96 -12.89 -20.69
N PRO A 511 -10.84 -12.24 -21.87
CA PRO A 511 -9.95 -12.70 -22.93
C PRO A 511 -8.46 -12.56 -22.55
N THR A 512 -7.59 -13.14 -23.36
CA THR A 512 -6.12 -13.02 -23.23
C THR A 512 -5.67 -11.55 -23.10
N GLY A 513 -4.61 -11.30 -22.33
CA GLY A 513 -4.06 -9.96 -22.09
C GLY A 513 -4.61 -9.26 -20.84
N ASN A 514 -5.42 -9.96 -20.03
CA ASN A 514 -5.96 -9.43 -18.79
C ASN A 514 -5.33 -10.03 -17.53
N VAL A 515 -4.58 -11.13 -17.64
CA VAL A 515 -3.76 -11.65 -16.54
C VAL A 515 -2.48 -10.82 -16.47
N ASP A 516 -2.07 -10.46 -15.26
CA ASP A 516 -0.80 -9.76 -15.03
C ASP A 516 0.37 -10.54 -15.65
N SER A 517 1.10 -9.87 -16.54
CA SER A 517 2.26 -10.44 -17.25
C SER A 517 3.60 -10.07 -16.61
N GLY A 518 3.58 -9.32 -15.49
CA GLY A 518 4.77 -8.79 -14.82
C GLY A 518 5.42 -7.63 -15.58
N ASP A 519 4.72 -7.00 -16.51
CA ASP A 519 5.17 -5.83 -17.29
C ASP A 519 4.95 -4.49 -16.54
N GLY A 520 4.40 -4.55 -15.33
CA GLY A 520 4.09 -3.40 -14.47
C GLY A 520 2.66 -2.87 -14.63
N GLN A 521 1.89 -3.36 -15.60
CA GLN A 521 0.54 -2.84 -15.86
C GLN A 521 -0.53 -3.53 -15.00
N GLY A 522 -0.26 -4.70 -14.43
CA GLY A 522 -1.21 -5.44 -13.60
C GLY A 522 -2.34 -6.09 -14.39
N ASN A 523 -3.34 -6.59 -13.66
CA ASN A 523 -4.47 -7.26 -14.28
C ASN A 523 -5.37 -6.28 -15.08
N ALA A 524 -6.22 -6.88 -15.91
CA ALA A 524 -7.25 -6.23 -16.72
C ALA A 524 -6.74 -5.15 -17.69
N ASN A 525 -5.45 -5.19 -18.09
CA ASN A 525 -4.89 -4.17 -18.99
C ASN A 525 -5.62 -4.12 -20.35
N ALA A 526 -5.81 -5.26 -21.01
CA ALA A 526 -6.53 -5.29 -22.30
C ALA A 526 -7.98 -4.76 -22.20
N ILE A 527 -8.67 -4.99 -21.08
CA ILE A 527 -9.99 -4.39 -20.80
C ILE A 527 -9.86 -2.87 -20.67
N ARG A 528 -8.88 -2.36 -19.90
CA ARG A 528 -8.66 -0.91 -19.76
C ARG A 528 -8.31 -0.24 -21.09
N VAL A 529 -7.57 -0.91 -21.97
CA VAL A 529 -7.29 -0.42 -23.35
C VAL A 529 -8.57 -0.35 -24.18
N ALA A 530 -9.45 -1.35 -24.08
CA ALA A 530 -10.75 -1.32 -24.75
C ALA A 530 -11.63 -0.19 -24.20
N GLN A 531 -11.61 0.05 -22.89
CA GLN A 531 -12.32 1.15 -22.22
C GLN A 531 -11.80 2.53 -22.66
N ALA A 532 -10.48 2.70 -22.77
CA ALA A 532 -9.86 3.91 -23.33
C ALA A 532 -10.33 4.18 -24.76
N SER A 533 -10.34 3.15 -25.61
CA SER A 533 -10.77 3.25 -27.01
C SER A 533 -12.26 3.58 -27.15
N ALA A 534 -13.10 2.95 -26.33
CA ALA A 534 -14.54 3.23 -26.26
C ALA A 534 -14.80 4.67 -25.77
N LEU A 535 -14.11 5.11 -24.71
CA LEU A 535 -14.20 6.46 -24.18
C LEU A 535 -13.83 7.51 -25.24
N ALA A 536 -12.73 7.33 -25.97
CA ALA A 536 -12.32 8.22 -27.06
C ALA A 536 -13.39 8.29 -28.17
N SER A 537 -13.96 7.13 -28.53
CA SER A 537 -15.02 7.04 -29.55
C SER A 537 -16.31 7.74 -29.11
N PHE A 538 -16.68 7.62 -27.85
CA PHE A 538 -17.81 8.35 -27.27
C PHE A 538 -17.56 9.86 -27.26
N ALA A 539 -16.37 10.27 -26.84
CA ALA A 539 -15.99 11.66 -26.70
C ALA A 539 -15.90 12.40 -28.05
N ALA A 540 -15.72 11.69 -29.16
CA ALA A 540 -15.74 12.25 -30.52
C ALA A 540 -17.06 12.98 -30.85
N ARG A 541 -18.17 12.66 -30.17
CA ARG A 541 -19.46 13.37 -30.28
C ARG A 541 -19.39 14.84 -29.86
N PHE A 542 -18.39 15.19 -29.05
CA PHE A 542 -18.18 16.53 -28.51
C PHE A 542 -16.93 17.21 -29.08
N ALA A 543 -16.32 16.67 -30.15
CA ALA A 543 -15.04 17.16 -30.67
C ALA A 543 -15.02 18.66 -31.05
N ALA A 544 -16.19 19.23 -31.39
CA ALA A 544 -16.33 20.65 -31.72
C ALA A 544 -16.50 21.56 -30.48
N LYS A 545 -16.56 21.00 -29.27
CA LYS A 545 -16.72 21.73 -28.00
C LYS A 545 -15.48 21.55 -27.13
N PRO A 546 -15.10 22.54 -26.31
CA PRO A 546 -14.12 22.33 -25.25
C PRO A 546 -14.52 21.14 -24.38
N THR A 547 -13.74 20.07 -24.38
CA THR A 547 -14.07 18.83 -23.68
C THR A 547 -12.91 18.35 -22.82
N LEU A 548 -13.23 17.94 -21.58
CA LEU A 548 -12.33 17.29 -20.65
C LEU A 548 -12.75 15.83 -20.43
N LEU A 549 -11.78 14.90 -20.44
CA LEU A 549 -11.95 13.56 -19.87
C LEU A 549 -11.29 13.55 -18.50
N VAL A 550 -12.02 13.15 -17.48
CA VAL A 550 -11.55 13.16 -16.08
C VAL A 550 -11.98 11.89 -15.37
N GLY A 551 -11.26 11.54 -14.31
CA GLY A 551 -11.61 10.46 -13.40
C GLY A 551 -10.50 9.45 -13.21
N ASP A 552 -10.86 8.31 -12.61
CA ASP A 552 -9.95 7.21 -12.30
C ASP A 552 -9.81 6.27 -13.50
N PHE A 553 -8.72 6.44 -14.26
CA PHE A 553 -8.41 5.59 -15.41
C PHE A 553 -7.80 4.24 -15.00
N ASN A 554 -7.56 4.02 -13.70
CA ASN A 554 -6.91 2.84 -13.15
C ASN A 554 -5.62 2.46 -13.89
N SER A 555 -4.91 3.47 -14.43
CA SER A 555 -3.75 3.28 -15.30
C SER A 555 -2.72 4.38 -15.09
N TYR A 556 -1.45 4.02 -14.92
CA TYR A 556 -0.36 4.98 -14.78
C TYR A 556 0.03 5.62 -16.12
N SER A 557 0.75 6.74 -16.08
CA SER A 557 0.97 7.63 -17.23
C SER A 557 1.64 7.01 -18.47
N GLN A 558 2.40 5.91 -18.31
CA GLN A 558 3.05 5.22 -19.43
C GLN A 558 2.30 3.96 -19.89
N GLU A 559 1.18 3.62 -19.27
CA GLU A 559 0.43 2.40 -19.58
C GLU A 559 -0.41 2.53 -20.86
N ASP A 560 -0.69 1.38 -21.46
CA ASP A 560 -1.38 1.26 -22.74
C ASP A 560 -2.72 2.00 -22.80
N PRO A 561 -3.57 2.03 -21.75
CA PRO A 561 -4.84 2.76 -21.79
C PRO A 561 -4.64 4.27 -21.95
N ILE A 562 -3.61 4.84 -21.31
CA ILE A 562 -3.26 6.25 -21.42
C ILE A 562 -2.70 6.53 -22.81
N LYS A 563 -1.81 5.65 -23.31
CA LYS A 563 -1.27 5.77 -24.68
C LYS A 563 -2.33 5.65 -25.77
N ALA A 564 -3.36 4.84 -25.55
CA ALA A 564 -4.49 4.74 -26.48
C ALA A 564 -5.29 6.04 -26.58
N LEU A 565 -5.51 6.76 -25.47
CA LEU A 565 -6.14 8.08 -25.47
C LEU A 565 -5.26 9.13 -26.16
N GLU A 566 -3.96 9.16 -25.85
CA GLU A 566 -2.98 10.04 -26.50
C GLU A 566 -2.94 9.82 -28.02
N ALA A 567 -2.93 8.56 -28.46
CA ALA A 567 -2.98 8.19 -29.88
C ALA A 567 -4.30 8.57 -30.56
N ALA A 568 -5.41 8.66 -29.81
CA ALA A 568 -6.70 9.14 -30.28
C ALA A 568 -6.79 10.69 -30.34
N GLY A 569 -5.70 11.40 -30.03
CA GLY A 569 -5.62 12.86 -30.13
C GLY A 569 -6.03 13.62 -28.87
N TRP A 570 -6.19 12.92 -27.74
CA TRP A 570 -6.42 13.55 -26.44
C TRP A 570 -5.09 13.91 -25.78
N GLU A 571 -4.95 15.16 -25.35
CA GLU A 571 -3.75 15.59 -24.65
C GLU A 571 -3.91 15.37 -23.15
N ARG A 572 -3.01 14.60 -22.54
CA ARG A 572 -2.95 14.46 -21.09
C ARG A 572 -2.39 15.75 -20.48
N VAL A 573 -3.21 16.44 -19.70
CA VAL A 573 -2.91 17.74 -19.09
C VAL A 573 -2.87 17.69 -17.57
N SER A 574 -2.88 16.50 -16.96
CA SER A 574 -2.69 16.31 -15.51
C SER A 574 -1.50 17.14 -15.01
N GLY A 575 -1.68 17.82 -13.88
CA GLY A 575 -0.69 18.76 -13.36
C GLY A 575 0.62 18.10 -12.93
N ALA A 576 1.68 18.90 -12.74
CA ALA A 576 2.93 18.46 -12.12
C ALA A 576 2.81 18.27 -10.58
N GLY A 577 1.62 17.94 -10.08
CA GLY A 577 1.30 17.81 -8.66
C GLY A 577 1.72 16.47 -8.06
N GLU A 578 1.39 16.31 -6.79
CA GLU A 578 1.57 15.05 -6.07
C GLU A 578 0.76 13.92 -6.71
N ALA A 579 1.30 12.70 -6.64
CA ALA A 579 0.66 11.51 -7.16
C ALA A 579 -0.77 11.34 -6.63
N SER A 580 -1.71 10.94 -7.49
CA SER A 580 -3.10 10.75 -7.07
C SER A 580 -3.34 9.48 -6.26
N TYR A 581 -2.37 8.55 -6.27
CA TYR A 581 -2.46 7.28 -5.56
C TYR A 581 -1.09 6.81 -5.03
N VAL A 582 -1.11 6.07 -3.92
CA VAL A 582 0.08 5.39 -3.36
C VAL A 582 -0.26 3.93 -3.15
N TYR A 583 0.51 3.03 -3.76
CA TYR A 583 0.32 1.59 -3.61
C TYR A 583 1.63 0.90 -3.29
N ALA A 584 1.61 0.09 -2.23
CA ALA A 584 2.80 -0.63 -1.74
C ALA A 584 4.01 0.29 -1.64
N GLY A 585 3.86 1.52 -1.17
CA GLY A 585 4.96 2.47 -1.05
C GLY A 585 5.48 3.11 -2.35
N ARG A 586 4.78 2.92 -3.48
CA ARG A 586 5.09 3.56 -4.77
C ARG A 586 4.03 4.62 -5.08
N SER A 587 4.48 5.84 -5.32
CA SER A 587 3.62 6.98 -5.64
C SER A 587 3.45 7.13 -7.17
N GLY A 588 2.21 7.17 -7.66
CA GLY A 588 1.90 7.44 -9.06
C GLY A 588 0.44 7.85 -9.28
N SER A 589 0.11 8.40 -10.44
CA SER A 589 -1.25 8.87 -10.70
C SER A 589 -2.10 7.88 -11.49
N LEU A 590 -3.29 7.56 -10.96
CA LEU A 590 -4.34 6.79 -11.65
C LEU A 590 -5.48 7.68 -12.15
N ASP A 591 -5.73 8.77 -11.42
CA ASP A 591 -6.62 9.86 -11.83
C ASP A 591 -5.90 10.78 -12.80
N HIS A 592 -6.54 11.06 -13.94
CA HIS A 592 -5.96 11.91 -14.99
C HIS A 592 -6.95 12.93 -15.51
N VAL A 593 -6.39 13.97 -16.14
CA VAL A 593 -7.14 14.96 -16.90
C VAL A 593 -6.64 14.95 -18.33
N PHE A 594 -7.54 14.75 -19.29
CA PHE A 594 -7.27 14.93 -20.71
C PHE A 594 -8.10 16.07 -21.27
N ALA A 595 -7.53 16.83 -22.19
CA ALA A 595 -8.21 17.90 -22.91
C ALA A 595 -8.14 17.66 -24.42
N ASN A 596 -9.21 18.04 -25.12
CA ASN A 596 -9.16 18.16 -26.57
C ASN A 596 -8.58 19.52 -27.00
N ALA A 597 -8.35 19.68 -28.30
CA ALA A 597 -7.80 20.91 -28.89
C ALA A 597 -8.64 22.16 -28.58
N ALA A 598 -9.96 22.04 -28.41
CA ALA A 598 -10.84 23.17 -28.09
C ALA A 598 -10.78 23.58 -26.62
N ALA A 599 -10.50 22.65 -25.69
CA ALA A 599 -10.35 22.95 -24.27
C ALA A 599 -8.97 23.51 -23.92
N LYS A 600 -7.92 23.11 -24.64
CA LYS A 600 -6.53 23.50 -24.31
C LYS A 600 -6.33 25.01 -24.15
N PRO A 601 -6.83 25.90 -25.02
CA PRO A 601 -6.65 27.35 -24.86
C PRO A 601 -7.37 27.94 -23.63
N LEU A 602 -8.32 27.20 -23.06
CA LEU A 602 -9.09 27.65 -21.89
C LEU A 602 -8.42 27.24 -20.58
N LEU A 603 -7.48 26.30 -20.59
CA LEU A 603 -6.81 25.82 -19.38
C LEU A 603 -5.98 26.92 -18.74
N ALA A 604 -6.25 27.18 -17.47
CA ALA A 604 -5.52 28.13 -16.62
C ALA A 604 -4.68 27.44 -15.54
N GLY A 605 -4.64 26.10 -15.55
CA GLY A 605 -3.83 25.27 -14.65
C GLY A 605 -4.53 23.96 -14.29
N VAL A 606 -3.75 22.94 -13.98
CA VAL A 606 -4.22 21.66 -13.44
C VAL A 606 -3.29 21.28 -12.28
N THR A 607 -3.84 20.79 -11.18
CA THR A 607 -3.05 20.39 -10.00
C THR A 607 -3.79 19.35 -9.16
N SER A 608 -3.03 18.53 -8.44
CA SER A 608 -3.54 17.53 -7.50
C SER A 608 -3.52 18.07 -6.07
N TRP A 609 -4.58 17.83 -5.30
CA TRP A 609 -4.55 18.10 -3.86
C TRP A 609 -4.19 16.84 -3.09
N ALA A 610 -2.99 16.83 -2.50
CA ALA A 610 -2.43 15.69 -1.78
C ALA A 610 -3.06 15.45 -0.39
N VAL A 611 -4.38 15.37 -0.33
CA VAL A 611 -5.18 15.30 0.90
C VAL A 611 -5.40 13.87 1.39
N ASN A 612 -5.19 12.87 0.53
CA ASN A 612 -5.65 11.49 0.73
C ASN A 612 -4.54 10.45 0.57
N ALA A 613 -3.99 10.28 -0.63
CA ALA A 613 -3.19 9.11 -0.98
C ALA A 613 -1.94 8.93 -0.10
N GLN A 614 -1.35 10.04 0.33
CA GLN A 614 -0.15 10.05 1.17
C GLN A 614 -0.45 9.89 2.67
N GLU A 615 -1.70 10.12 3.10
CA GLU A 615 -2.11 9.95 4.50
C GLU A 615 -2.19 8.47 4.87
N SER A 616 -1.90 8.15 6.13
CA SER A 616 -2.06 6.77 6.59
C SER A 616 -3.53 6.36 6.59
N ILE A 617 -3.80 5.11 6.20
CA ILE A 617 -5.13 4.49 6.27
C ILE A 617 -5.71 4.48 7.70
N ALA A 618 -4.87 4.69 8.73
CA ALA A 618 -5.31 4.84 10.11
C ALA A 618 -6.34 5.98 10.31
N PHE A 619 -6.26 7.04 9.50
CA PHE A 619 -7.15 8.20 9.58
C PHE A 619 -8.40 8.08 8.70
N GLU A 620 -8.52 7.01 7.92
CA GLU A 620 -9.68 6.71 7.10
C GLU A 620 -10.85 6.26 7.98
N TYR A 621 -12.09 6.62 7.64
CA TYR A 621 -13.27 6.20 8.41
C TYR A 621 -13.33 4.67 8.60
N SER A 622 -12.81 3.90 7.64
CA SER A 622 -12.79 2.43 7.66
C SER A 622 -11.88 1.83 8.75
N ARG A 623 -11.06 2.66 9.41
CA ARG A 623 -10.21 2.30 10.55
C ARG A 623 -10.58 3.03 11.84
N ALA A 624 -11.73 3.71 11.85
CA ALA A 624 -12.26 4.33 13.06
C ALA A 624 -12.34 3.32 14.21
N GLY A 625 -11.88 3.72 15.39
CA GLY A 625 -11.96 2.91 16.61
C GLY A 625 -11.02 1.70 16.67
N MET A 626 -10.09 1.54 15.71
CA MET A 626 -9.14 0.40 15.71
C MET A 626 -8.04 0.52 16.78
N ASN A 627 -7.80 1.72 17.30
CA ASN A 627 -6.84 1.99 18.37
C ASN A 627 -7.39 3.09 19.29
N ALA A 628 -7.17 2.97 20.61
CA ALA A 628 -7.73 3.87 21.62
C ALA A 628 -7.08 5.25 21.66
N HIS A 629 -5.88 5.41 21.08
CA HIS A 629 -5.10 6.65 21.07
C HIS A 629 -5.21 7.42 19.75
N LEU A 630 -5.98 6.90 18.78
CA LEU A 630 -6.22 7.57 17.51
C LEU A 630 -7.71 7.90 17.38
N SER A 631 -8.03 9.17 17.49
CA SER A 631 -9.40 9.67 17.31
C SER A 631 -9.71 9.84 15.83
N VAL A 632 -11.00 9.68 15.48
CA VAL A 632 -11.48 10.05 14.13
C VAL A 632 -11.43 11.56 13.99
N GLU A 633 -10.75 12.05 12.95
CA GLU A 633 -10.69 13.47 12.61
C GLU A 633 -11.80 13.81 11.60
N ALA A 634 -13.05 13.75 12.05
CA ALA A 634 -14.22 13.93 11.16
C ALA A 634 -14.39 15.38 10.66
N ASP A 635 -13.74 16.33 11.31
CA ASP A 635 -13.83 17.78 11.05
C ASP A 635 -12.79 18.29 10.03
N ASN A 636 -12.03 17.38 9.40
CA ASN A 636 -11.02 17.74 8.42
C ASN A 636 -11.08 16.85 7.16
N PRO A 637 -10.51 17.32 6.02
CA PRO A 637 -10.63 16.64 4.74
C PRO A 637 -9.62 15.49 4.56
N TYR A 638 -8.62 15.36 5.42
CA TYR A 638 -7.49 14.46 5.23
C TYR A 638 -7.88 13.00 5.32
N ARG A 639 -7.49 12.18 4.34
CA ARG A 639 -7.89 10.76 4.24
C ARG A 639 -9.41 10.57 4.19
N SER A 640 -10.13 11.46 3.49
CA SER A 640 -11.53 11.22 3.12
C SER A 640 -11.69 10.13 2.07
N SER A 641 -10.62 9.85 1.33
CA SER A 641 -10.50 8.81 0.30
C SER A 641 -9.07 8.24 0.31
N ASP A 642 -8.81 7.22 -0.51
CA ASP A 642 -7.49 6.73 -0.87
C ASP A 642 -6.93 7.41 -2.14
N HIS A 643 -7.75 8.18 -2.87
CA HIS A 643 -7.36 8.95 -4.05
C HIS A 643 -7.32 10.46 -3.77
N ASN A 644 -6.33 11.16 -4.34
CA ASN A 644 -6.32 12.63 -4.34
C ASN A 644 -7.20 13.18 -5.48
N PRO A 645 -7.95 14.27 -5.26
CA PRO A 645 -8.66 14.95 -6.33
C PRO A 645 -7.72 15.77 -7.22
N GLU A 646 -8.02 15.82 -8.52
CA GLU A 646 -7.41 16.76 -9.46
C GLU A 646 -8.33 17.98 -9.64
N LEU A 647 -7.74 19.19 -9.64
CA LEU A 647 -8.40 20.47 -9.81
C LEU A 647 -7.92 21.15 -11.10
N ILE A 648 -8.87 21.56 -11.93
CA ILE A 648 -8.68 22.14 -13.26
C ILE A 648 -9.24 23.57 -13.27
N GLY A 649 -8.43 24.54 -13.66
CA GLY A 649 -8.85 25.91 -13.90
C GLY A 649 -9.17 26.17 -15.37
N LEU A 650 -10.30 26.81 -15.65
CA LEU A 650 -10.74 27.22 -16.99
C LEU A 650 -11.00 28.73 -17.02
N THR A 651 -10.61 29.38 -18.12
CA THR A 651 -10.95 30.78 -18.42
C THR A 651 -12.08 30.78 -19.45
N LEU A 652 -13.31 31.06 -19.02
CA LEU A 652 -14.51 31.03 -19.84
C LEU A 652 -15.13 32.42 -20.04
N LEU A 653 -14.73 33.41 -19.23
CA LEU A 653 -15.17 34.80 -19.33
C LEU A 653 -14.07 35.65 -19.99
N GLY A 654 -14.43 36.49 -20.99
CA GLY A 654 -13.53 37.53 -21.54
C GLY A 654 -12.67 37.18 -22.77
N GLY A 655 -13.19 36.39 -23.73
CA GLY A 655 -12.44 35.97 -24.94
C GLY A 655 -12.39 36.94 -26.14
N ASP A 656 -12.77 38.22 -26.01
CA ASP A 656 -12.80 39.19 -27.14
C ASP A 656 -11.47 39.95 -27.34
N ALA A 657 -10.35 39.24 -27.44
CA ALA A 657 -9.16 39.78 -28.07
C ALA A 657 -8.87 38.96 -29.35
N PRO A 658 -9.21 39.46 -30.55
CA PRO A 658 -8.83 38.77 -31.77
C PRO A 658 -7.30 38.67 -31.82
N ALA A 659 -6.79 37.48 -32.10
CA ALA A 659 -5.37 37.24 -32.32
C ALA A 659 -4.82 38.28 -33.31
N PRO A 660 -3.65 38.89 -33.06
CA PRO A 660 -3.07 39.87 -33.98
C PRO A 660 -2.85 39.18 -35.32
N THR A 661 -3.48 39.73 -36.36
CA THR A 661 -3.31 39.27 -37.74
C THR A 661 -1.84 39.47 -38.11
N PRO A 662 -1.14 38.47 -38.67
CA PRO A 662 0.24 38.67 -39.12
C PRO A 662 0.19 39.61 -40.34
N SER A 663 0.62 40.85 -40.13
CA SER A 663 0.79 41.81 -41.23
C SER A 663 1.93 41.33 -42.11
N ALA A 664 1.64 41.05 -43.37
CA ALA A 664 2.62 40.73 -44.39
C ALA A 664 3.30 42.01 -44.87
N GLU A 665 4.63 42.11 -44.73
CA GLU A 665 5.55 42.79 -45.66
C GLU A 665 7.04 42.58 -45.26
N PRO A 666 8.03 42.80 -46.15
CA PRO A 666 8.76 41.71 -46.79
C PRO A 666 10.20 41.53 -46.31
N SER A 667 10.68 40.28 -46.39
CA SER A 667 12.06 39.87 -46.08
C SER A 667 13.05 40.30 -47.17
N ALA A 668 14.09 41.04 -46.78
CA ALA A 668 15.31 41.21 -47.58
C ALA A 668 16.27 40.05 -47.34
N ALA A 669 16.68 39.38 -48.42
CA ALA A 669 17.86 38.50 -48.50
C ALA A 669 19.16 39.37 -48.54
N PRO A 670 20.43 38.86 -48.41
CA PRO A 670 20.85 37.52 -48.86
C PRO A 670 22.05 36.80 -48.15
N SER A 671 22.28 35.57 -48.64
CA SER A 671 23.58 34.90 -48.91
C SER A 671 24.28 34.09 -47.80
N ALA A 672 24.39 32.77 -47.97
CA ALA A 672 25.48 32.09 -48.69
C ALA A 672 25.45 30.56 -48.47
N ALA A 673 25.63 29.79 -49.55
CA ALA A 673 26.02 28.37 -49.53
C ALA A 673 27.48 28.26 -50.03
N PRO A 674 28.19 27.12 -49.84
CA PRO A 674 28.06 26.02 -50.81
C PRO A 674 28.14 24.57 -50.24
N SER A 675 27.83 23.63 -51.14
CA SER A 675 27.49 22.18 -51.07
C SER A 675 28.71 21.18 -50.99
N PRO A 676 28.62 19.90 -51.43
CA PRO A 676 28.06 18.67 -50.80
C PRO A 676 28.99 17.41 -50.90
N SER A 677 28.55 16.22 -50.43
CA SER A 677 28.87 14.83 -50.90
C SER A 677 28.58 13.80 -49.77
N ALA A 678 28.20 12.53 -49.95
CA ALA A 678 27.84 11.66 -51.07
C ALA A 678 27.11 10.41 -50.50
N GLU A 679 26.29 9.76 -51.33
CA GLU A 679 25.69 8.41 -51.17
C GLU A 679 26.58 7.35 -51.88
N PRO A 680 26.44 6.01 -51.64
CA PRO A 680 25.48 5.22 -52.45
C PRO A 680 24.86 3.94 -51.82
N SER A 681 23.57 3.74 -52.14
CA SER A 681 22.92 2.57 -52.79
C SER A 681 23.11 1.11 -52.31
N ALA A 682 22.00 0.40 -52.02
CA ALA A 682 21.37 -0.59 -52.93
C ALA A 682 20.36 -1.53 -52.22
N ALA A 683 19.17 -1.72 -52.81
CA ALA A 683 18.18 -2.78 -52.55
C ALA A 683 18.33 -3.92 -53.59
N PRO A 684 17.60 -5.07 -53.54
CA PRO A 684 16.18 -5.07 -53.99
C PRO A 684 15.20 -6.16 -53.42
N SER A 685 13.89 -5.87 -53.56
CA SER A 685 12.75 -6.76 -53.95
C SER A 685 12.26 -7.90 -53.03
N ALA A 686 10.97 -8.28 -52.90
CA ALA A 686 9.72 -8.01 -53.64
C ALA A 686 8.45 -8.41 -52.81
N SER A 687 7.28 -7.82 -53.16
CA SER A 687 5.87 -8.34 -53.27
C SER A 687 5.30 -9.39 -52.28
N ALA A 688 4.01 -9.47 -51.92
CA ALA A 688 2.75 -8.87 -52.36
C ALA A 688 1.66 -9.16 -51.29
N ALA A 689 0.59 -8.35 -51.23
CA ALA A 689 -0.67 -8.69 -50.58
C ALA A 689 -1.59 -9.49 -51.54
N PRO A 690 -2.58 -10.26 -51.02
CA PRO A 690 -3.96 -9.76 -51.09
C PRO A 690 -4.89 -10.16 -49.91
N VAL A 691 -5.97 -9.39 -49.78
CA VAL A 691 -7.19 -9.51 -48.93
C VAL A 691 -8.32 -10.18 -49.79
N PRO A 692 -9.58 -10.53 -49.39
CA PRO A 692 -10.33 -10.67 -48.10
C PRO A 692 -11.05 -12.03 -47.90
N SER A 693 -11.75 -12.24 -46.77
CA SER A 693 -12.98 -13.08 -46.69
C SER A 693 -13.91 -12.71 -45.52
N ARG A 694 -15.21 -12.81 -45.78
CA ARG A 694 -16.39 -12.43 -44.97
C ARG A 694 -16.79 -13.42 -43.86
N ALA A 695 -17.45 -12.85 -42.84
CA ALA A 695 -18.61 -13.28 -42.04
C ALA A 695 -19.02 -14.77 -41.92
N ALA A 696 -19.30 -15.18 -40.68
CA ALA A 696 -20.29 -16.20 -40.35
C ALA A 696 -21.04 -15.87 -39.05
N THR A 697 -22.30 -16.29 -39.05
CA THR A 697 -23.46 -15.97 -38.21
C THR A 697 -23.53 -16.67 -36.85
N ALA A 698 -24.32 -16.07 -35.96
CA ALA A 698 -24.75 -16.55 -34.64
C ALA A 698 -25.54 -17.87 -34.66
N SER A 699 -25.49 -18.63 -33.55
CA SER A 699 -26.70 -19.10 -32.84
C SER A 699 -26.41 -19.79 -31.50
N SER A 700 -27.09 -19.30 -30.46
CA SER A 700 -27.65 -19.98 -29.26
C SER A 700 -26.78 -20.91 -28.39
N ARG A 701 -26.68 -20.58 -27.09
CA ARG A 701 -27.12 -21.45 -25.98
C ARG A 701 -27.06 -20.75 -24.61
N LYS A 702 -28.23 -20.77 -23.96
CA LYS A 702 -28.56 -20.79 -22.52
C LYS A 702 -27.49 -20.41 -21.48
N ALA A 703 -27.94 -19.48 -20.61
CA ALA A 703 -27.40 -19.09 -19.31
C ALA A 703 -26.96 -20.25 -18.39
N PRO A 704 -26.06 -19.92 -17.44
CA PRO A 704 -26.41 -20.13 -16.05
C PRO A 704 -26.12 -18.92 -15.14
N ALA A 705 -26.62 -19.03 -13.93
CA ALA A 705 -26.79 -18.03 -12.88
C ALA A 705 -25.51 -17.24 -12.50
N ARG A 706 -25.71 -15.93 -12.30
CA ARG A 706 -24.77 -15.00 -11.66
C ARG A 706 -24.40 -15.50 -10.26
N ALA A 707 -23.13 -15.83 -10.05
CA ALA A 707 -22.53 -15.90 -8.73
C ALA A 707 -21.99 -14.50 -8.39
N ALA A 708 -22.45 -13.94 -7.26
CA ALA A 708 -22.00 -12.64 -6.77
C ALA A 708 -20.57 -12.73 -6.26
N THR A 709 -19.63 -12.08 -6.96
CA THR A 709 -18.28 -11.82 -6.47
C THR A 709 -18.35 -10.66 -5.48
N VAL A 710 -18.34 -11.00 -4.19
CA VAL A 710 -18.20 -10.04 -3.10
C VAL A 710 -16.73 -9.63 -3.00
N SER A 711 -16.43 -8.37 -3.32
CA SER A 711 -15.14 -7.75 -3.06
C SER A 711 -15.30 -6.76 -1.90
N GLY A 712 -14.43 -6.87 -0.89
CA GLY A 712 -14.23 -5.79 0.08
C GLY A 712 -13.54 -4.58 -0.58
N LEU A 713 -13.38 -3.48 0.16
CA LEU A 713 -12.75 -2.19 -0.21
C LEU A 713 -11.96 -2.21 -1.52
N ALA A 714 -12.28 -1.28 -2.43
CA ALA A 714 -11.64 -1.16 -3.74
C ALA A 714 -10.11 -1.21 -3.61
N ARG A 715 -9.50 -2.32 -4.06
CA ARG A 715 -8.05 -2.43 -4.26
C ARG A 715 -7.78 -2.26 -5.75
N THR A 716 -7.17 -1.14 -6.10
CA THR A 716 -6.86 -0.75 -7.49
C THR A 716 -5.43 -1.07 -7.90
N GLY A 717 -4.55 -1.47 -6.97
CA GLY A 717 -3.16 -1.83 -7.26
C GLY A 717 -2.96 -3.22 -7.87
N ALA A 718 -1.85 -3.38 -8.59
CA ALA A 718 -1.37 -4.67 -9.11
C ALA A 718 -0.46 -5.34 -8.07
N ASP A 719 -0.66 -6.63 -7.78
CA ASP A 719 0.23 -7.39 -6.90
C ASP A 719 1.55 -7.72 -7.61
N ALA A 720 2.50 -6.79 -7.59
CA ALA A 720 3.91 -7.07 -7.87
C ALA A 720 4.68 -7.14 -6.55
N GLY A 721 4.52 -8.25 -5.81
CA GLY A 721 5.33 -8.55 -4.63
C GLY A 721 4.66 -9.47 -3.61
N PRO A 722 4.69 -10.80 -3.78
CA PRO A 722 4.37 -11.72 -2.71
C PRO A 722 5.64 -11.92 -1.86
N ALA A 723 5.81 -11.14 -0.81
CA ALA A 723 6.77 -11.49 0.25
C ALA A 723 6.28 -11.12 1.65
N ILE A 724 5.53 -10.03 1.82
CA ILE A 724 5.23 -9.52 3.17
C ILE A 724 3.93 -10.09 3.77
N GLY A 725 3.02 -10.63 2.95
CA GLY A 725 1.68 -11.06 3.41
C GLY A 725 1.51 -12.55 3.77
N ILE A 726 2.40 -13.44 3.29
CA ILE A 726 2.16 -14.90 3.34
C ILE A 726 2.82 -15.57 4.56
N GLY A 727 3.89 -14.99 5.14
CA GLY A 727 4.62 -15.57 6.27
C GLY A 727 3.80 -15.72 7.57
N ILE A 728 2.73 -14.94 7.74
CA ILE A 728 1.96 -14.88 9.01
C ILE A 728 1.00 -16.07 9.18
N LEU A 729 0.57 -16.72 8.10
CA LEU A 729 -0.37 -17.86 8.19
C LEU A 729 0.30 -19.18 8.64
N LEU A 730 1.63 -19.32 8.48
CA LEU A 730 2.34 -20.55 8.85
C LEU A 730 2.83 -20.57 10.31
N ALA A 731 3.10 -19.41 10.92
CA ALA A 731 3.52 -19.33 12.32
C ALA A 731 2.40 -19.68 13.33
N ALA A 732 1.13 -19.41 12.98
CA ALA A 732 -0.01 -19.76 13.83
C ALA A 732 -0.31 -21.28 13.85
N ALA A 733 0.05 -22.01 12.78
CA ALA A 733 -0.14 -23.46 12.71
C ALA A 733 0.95 -24.24 13.49
N GLY A 734 2.20 -23.74 13.49
CA GLY A 734 3.32 -24.36 14.20
C GLY A 734 3.16 -24.36 15.73
N GLY A 735 2.62 -23.27 16.30
CA GLY A 735 2.35 -23.18 17.74
C GLY A 735 1.25 -24.12 18.24
N GLY A 736 0.27 -24.45 17.40
CA GLY A 736 -0.84 -25.35 17.74
C GLY A 736 -0.43 -26.82 17.87
N LEU A 737 0.50 -27.28 17.03
CA LEU A 737 0.93 -28.68 16.99
C LEU A 737 1.83 -29.09 18.17
N ILE A 738 2.61 -28.15 18.73
CA ILE A 738 3.47 -28.39 19.90
C ILE A 738 2.66 -28.47 21.20
N LEU A 739 1.52 -27.78 21.28
CA LEU A 739 0.62 -27.83 22.44
C LEU A 739 -0.23 -29.11 22.48
N LEU A 740 -0.58 -29.71 21.34
CA LEU A 740 -1.30 -30.98 21.29
C LEU A 740 -0.41 -32.19 21.66
N SER A 741 0.87 -32.19 21.29
CA SER A 741 1.77 -33.31 21.63
C SER A 741 2.10 -33.39 23.13
N ARG A 742 2.09 -32.24 23.85
CA ARG A 742 2.29 -32.19 25.30
C ARG A 742 1.05 -32.58 26.13
N ARG A 743 -0.17 -32.47 25.59
CA ARG A 743 -1.40 -32.88 26.29
C ARG A 743 -1.68 -34.39 26.19
N LEU A 744 -1.24 -35.06 25.13
CA LEU A 744 -1.44 -36.51 24.96
C LEU A 744 -0.45 -37.37 25.78
N ARG A 745 0.70 -36.83 26.20
CA ARG A 745 1.67 -37.54 27.06
C ARG A 745 1.39 -37.47 28.58
N ARG A 746 0.31 -36.81 29.01
CA ARG A 746 -0.13 -36.76 30.43
C ARG A 746 -1.40 -37.56 30.71
N ARG A 747 -1.91 -38.32 29.75
CA ARG A 747 -3.00 -39.28 29.92
C ARG A 747 -2.65 -40.55 29.14
N GLY A 748 -1.74 -41.33 29.69
CA GLY A 748 -1.34 -42.66 29.27
C GLY A 748 -0.68 -43.35 30.45
#